data_AF-A0A179FPV8-F1
#
_entry.id   AF-A0A179FPV8-F1
#
_cell.length_a   1.000
_cell.length_b   1.000
_cell.length_c   1.000
_cell.angle_alpha   90.00
_cell.angle_beta   90.00
_cell.angle_gamma   90.00
#
_symmetry.space_group_name_H-M   'P 1'
#
loop_
_entity.id
_entity.type
_entity.pdbx_description
1 polymer ?
#
loop_
_entity_poly.entity_id
_entity_poly.type
_entity_poly.pdbx_seq_one_letter_code
_entity_poly.pdbx_strand_id
1 'polypeptide(L)'
;MTAAQTHQAGGSIRHHVTSWLIRYARNFNPVSPRSKASLRCRDQSTSKLAFSTIFTAIFSSKVIRIYLHLQSLQSKSTIAWGPSLLYQDVALLLLYRLLLDCRQIALVRTAATIASFAIAGTVLSMAGMSISFYLMSGSDIQWRNIAVVLDPSWWPMLPGALLSFTAVIVFVLIVGRALAEVSYSMATIALDVLYRPISFCKTRTLLRRSGSFDQLAEKDDQDSDLEDAPFIDAPVLDISDYEETDDGHEQQNASKQQWGAKHIITCIGLVALIASTVFRPSTNSLISLSWTLPLLPIADVAKKSALSNLHLTPTDIAWENVTALAEPIPLPWLPKNDRLLGFEDWYMENKTHYDAAADPLKISNLDDDLVSDLRNRLHDVPIRHVIVLVLESTRRDVFPIKKDGFIWDTLAKSYANNTIPPEAEKMLSTLTSTANFLTGDYEDGFQHDQRNPRGGIVASNAHTGSSYTLKSLVATLCGLAPVAADFNVEFKNHFYQPCLPHILKALNSLDNNSTGNAQEFARFPWRSMFMQSATGTFDYQGPLMSTMGFSEEDFITREYLQSSRAKFGKQEMAETNYFSIPEVSLEDYIRDAFRTANTSEERVFLSHLTSTTHHAWGVPESETYIPLAESGELDHLSHYLNCIRYQDRWLEKILTILEEEGVANETMVIITGDHGTPVAEGGVATYNNPETISYEVPLVFSHPNLPPIKIDDAVTTLTVIPTLLDLLIESGSLSKPAQTAAHDLLANLEGQSLLRPLKKFSEATGQGDWQFTVTNPGGTMVSVRDARHPAWHLVVPLDSDNEWRFVDLDQDPKGKKRIISFDMDAMQIILEKDHGIEASNWIKEAAVVCRWWVKENNRRWRYGKYADMYAEDIEERDAGHTKRSDGIEHESMRREYPVAL
;
A
#
# COMPACT_ATOMS: atom_id res chain seq x y z
N MET A 1 -4.15 -24.87 -53.78
CA MET A 1 -5.33 -25.09 -54.63
C MET A 1 -6.14 -23.79 -54.64
N THR A 2 -5.93 -22.98 -55.69
CA THR A 2 -6.96 -22.53 -56.66
C THR A 2 -7.92 -21.50 -56.07
N ALA A 3 -7.75 -20.19 -56.29
CA ALA A 3 -7.83 -19.41 -57.55
C ALA A 3 -9.25 -19.42 -58.17
N ALA A 4 -9.93 -18.26 -58.10
CA ALA A 4 -11.09 -17.76 -58.88
C ALA A 4 -11.88 -16.80 -57.95
N GLN A 5 -12.09 -15.50 -58.18
CA GLN A 5 -12.13 -14.70 -59.40
C GLN A 5 -11.79 -13.23 -59.07
N THR A 6 -10.75 -12.72 -59.71
CA THR A 6 -10.57 -11.29 -60.03
C THR A 6 -10.93 -11.09 -61.49
N HIS A 7 -11.88 -10.20 -61.77
CA HIS A 7 -11.87 -9.19 -62.85
C HIS A 7 -13.30 -8.76 -63.18
N GLN A 8 -13.66 -7.53 -62.81
CA GLN A 8 -14.21 -6.52 -63.73
C GLN A 8 -14.42 -5.18 -63.02
N ALA A 9 -14.30 -4.12 -63.81
CA ALA A 9 -14.63 -2.72 -63.50
C ALA A 9 -13.56 -1.84 -62.83
N GLY A 10 -12.35 -1.85 -63.39
CA GLY A 10 -11.60 -0.61 -63.56
C GLY A 10 -12.33 0.29 -64.56
N GLY A 11 -13.15 1.23 -64.05
CA GLY A 11 -13.94 2.11 -64.90
C GLY A 11 -15.08 2.86 -64.22
N SER A 12 -14.89 3.42 -63.02
CA SER A 12 -15.90 4.34 -62.43
C SER A 12 -15.34 5.37 -61.43
N ILE A 13 -14.01 5.53 -61.32
CA ILE A 13 -13.43 6.39 -60.27
C ILE A 13 -13.19 7.84 -60.73
N ARG A 14 -13.22 8.14 -62.04
CA ARG A 14 -13.01 9.53 -62.53
C ARG A 14 -14.26 10.40 -62.69
N HIS A 15 -15.48 9.84 -62.66
CA HIS A 15 -16.71 10.64 -62.72
C HIS A 15 -17.40 10.88 -61.37
N HIS A 16 -17.10 10.07 -60.35
CA HIS A 16 -17.64 10.29 -59.01
C HIS A 16 -16.86 11.33 -58.17
N VAL A 17 -15.58 11.57 -58.47
CA VAL A 17 -14.77 12.54 -57.71
C VAL A 17 -15.06 14.00 -58.10
N THR A 18 -15.41 14.27 -59.37
CA THR A 18 -15.78 15.62 -59.84
C THR A 18 -17.21 16.04 -59.45
N SER A 19 -18.14 15.08 -59.35
CA SER A 19 -19.51 15.32 -58.87
C SER A 19 -19.57 15.59 -57.36
N TRP A 20 -18.68 14.96 -56.58
CA TRP A 20 -18.62 15.14 -55.12
C TRP A 20 -17.97 16.47 -54.70
N LEU A 21 -16.91 16.91 -55.41
CA LEU A 21 -16.26 18.20 -55.15
C LEU A 21 -17.16 19.41 -55.50
N ILE A 22 -18.03 19.29 -56.52
CA ILE A 22 -19.01 20.34 -56.85
C ILE A 22 -20.18 20.38 -55.84
N ARG A 23 -20.53 19.24 -55.22
CA ARG A 23 -21.49 19.20 -54.10
C ARG A 23 -20.90 19.71 -52.79
N TYR A 24 -19.60 19.53 -52.54
CA TYR A 24 -18.93 20.04 -51.33
C TYR A 24 -18.71 21.57 -51.39
N ALA A 25 -18.47 22.13 -52.57
CA ALA A 25 -18.33 23.58 -52.77
C ALA A 25 -19.67 24.37 -52.69
N ARG A 26 -20.83 23.70 -52.75
CA ARG A 26 -22.17 24.33 -52.70
C ARG A 26 -22.85 24.34 -51.33
N ASN A 27 -22.21 23.81 -50.28
CA ASN A 27 -22.77 23.81 -48.91
C ASN A 27 -22.23 24.94 -48.01
N PHE A 28 -21.52 25.94 -48.56
CA PHE A 28 -21.35 27.24 -47.92
C PHE A 28 -22.60 28.11 -48.13
N ASN A 29 -23.75 27.64 -47.63
CA ASN A 29 -24.84 28.55 -47.33
C ASN A 29 -24.46 29.33 -46.06
N PRO A 30 -24.70 30.65 -46.00
CA PRO A 30 -24.59 31.37 -44.74
C PRO A 30 -25.57 30.72 -43.76
N VAL A 31 -25.00 30.03 -42.76
CA VAL A 31 -25.73 29.50 -41.61
C VAL A 31 -26.61 30.63 -41.08
N SER A 32 -27.93 30.45 -41.18
CA SER A 32 -28.91 31.48 -40.80
C SER A 32 -28.64 31.99 -39.39
N PRO A 33 -28.95 33.26 -39.06
CA PRO A 33 -28.73 33.81 -37.72
C PRO A 33 -29.30 32.92 -36.59
N ARG A 34 -30.44 32.25 -36.85
CA ARG A 34 -31.07 31.27 -35.96
C ARG A 34 -30.24 30.00 -35.73
N SER A 35 -29.54 29.49 -36.75
CA SER A 35 -28.67 28.32 -36.61
C SER A 35 -27.31 28.65 -35.99
N LYS A 36 -26.79 29.87 -36.18
CA LYS A 36 -25.64 30.39 -35.41
C LYS A 36 -25.98 30.59 -33.93
N ALA A 37 -27.19 31.08 -33.64
CA ALA A 37 -27.68 31.24 -32.26
C ALA A 37 -27.93 29.91 -31.55
N SER A 38 -28.51 28.91 -32.23
CA SER A 38 -28.71 27.57 -31.65
C SER A 38 -27.39 26.83 -31.42
N LEU A 39 -26.41 26.98 -32.33
CA LEU A 39 -25.05 26.49 -32.14
C LEU A 39 -24.36 27.19 -30.96
N ARG A 40 -24.50 28.52 -30.81
CA ARG A 40 -23.97 29.27 -29.65
C ARG A 40 -24.60 28.84 -28.33
N CYS A 41 -25.91 28.62 -28.30
CA CYS A 41 -26.63 28.20 -27.09
C CYS A 41 -26.25 26.77 -26.68
N ARG A 42 -26.07 25.86 -27.65
CA ARG A 42 -25.58 24.49 -27.42
C ARG A 42 -24.10 24.48 -26.99
N ASP A 43 -23.27 25.33 -27.57
CA ASP A 43 -21.86 25.50 -27.18
C ASP A 43 -21.72 26.10 -25.77
N GLN A 44 -22.62 27.00 -25.39
CA GLN A 44 -22.68 27.56 -24.03
C GLN A 44 -23.15 26.53 -23.01
N SER A 45 -24.21 25.77 -23.29
CA SER A 45 -24.70 24.70 -22.41
C SER A 45 -23.64 23.60 -22.20
N THR A 46 -22.95 23.19 -23.27
CA THR A 46 -21.85 22.21 -23.17
C THR A 46 -20.65 22.76 -22.41
N SER A 47 -20.33 24.05 -22.55
CA SER A 47 -19.27 24.70 -21.78
C SER A 47 -19.60 24.80 -20.29
N LYS A 48 -20.85 25.11 -19.94
CA LYS A 48 -21.32 25.11 -18.53
C LYS A 48 -21.20 23.74 -17.90
N LEU A 49 -21.67 22.70 -18.60
CA LEU A 49 -21.58 21.33 -18.11
C LEU A 49 -20.12 20.88 -17.97
N ALA A 50 -19.28 21.11 -18.98
CA ALA A 50 -17.86 20.72 -18.93
C ALA A 50 -17.10 21.42 -17.79
N PHE A 51 -17.34 22.72 -17.57
CA PHE A 51 -16.78 23.45 -16.43
C PHE A 51 -17.23 22.85 -15.10
N SER A 52 -18.53 22.62 -14.95
CA SER A 52 -19.10 22.13 -13.71
C SER A 52 -18.68 20.70 -13.37
N THR A 53 -18.52 19.83 -14.38
CA THR A 53 -17.97 18.49 -14.18
C THR A 53 -16.54 18.55 -13.62
N ILE A 54 -15.67 19.38 -14.19
CA ILE A 54 -14.30 19.57 -13.67
C ILE A 54 -14.32 20.19 -12.26
N PHE A 55 -15.17 21.20 -12.05
CA PHE A 55 -15.34 21.82 -10.74
C PHE A 55 -15.71 20.77 -9.67
N THR A 56 -16.74 19.95 -9.94
CA THR A 56 -17.17 18.88 -9.03
C THR A 56 -16.07 17.83 -8.85
N ALA A 57 -15.38 17.42 -9.92
CA ALA A 57 -14.30 16.44 -9.84
C ALA A 57 -13.15 16.89 -8.93
N ILE A 58 -12.64 18.11 -9.15
CA ILE A 58 -11.55 18.70 -8.34
C ILE A 58 -12.01 18.92 -6.91
N PHE A 59 -13.20 19.50 -6.73
CA PHE A 59 -13.72 19.82 -5.40
C PHE A 59 -13.95 18.55 -4.56
N SER A 60 -14.64 17.54 -5.11
CA SER A 60 -14.91 16.29 -4.38
C SER A 60 -13.63 15.54 -4.02
N SER A 61 -12.66 15.44 -4.94
CA SER A 61 -11.35 14.83 -4.66
C SER A 61 -10.58 15.61 -3.58
N LYS A 62 -10.59 16.94 -3.63
CA LYS A 62 -9.95 17.79 -2.61
C LYS A 62 -10.59 17.64 -1.23
N VAL A 63 -11.93 17.58 -1.16
CA VAL A 63 -12.65 17.41 0.10
C VAL A 63 -12.30 16.08 0.76
N ILE A 64 -12.25 14.99 -0.02
CA ILE A 64 -11.86 13.66 0.48
C ILE A 64 -10.41 13.68 0.98
N ARG A 65 -9.50 14.29 0.21
CA ARG A 65 -8.10 14.41 0.61
C ARG A 65 -7.91 15.22 1.89
N ILE A 66 -8.64 16.33 2.06
CA ILE A 66 -8.62 17.11 3.31
C ILE A 66 -9.23 16.31 4.46
N TYR A 67 -10.29 15.54 4.21
CA TYR A 67 -10.93 14.69 5.22
C TYR A 67 -9.96 13.62 5.76
N LEU A 68 -9.20 12.96 4.89
CA LEU A 68 -8.19 11.96 5.25
C LEU A 68 -7.16 12.50 6.26
N HIS A 69 -6.76 13.75 6.10
CA HIS A 69 -5.75 14.40 6.95
C HIS A 69 -6.36 15.36 7.97
N LEU A 70 -7.67 15.29 8.24
CA LEU A 70 -8.34 16.30 9.07
C LEU A 70 -7.77 16.35 10.50
N GLN A 71 -7.34 15.20 11.04
CA GLN A 71 -6.78 15.10 12.39
C GLN A 71 -5.46 15.88 12.56
N SER A 72 -4.60 15.91 11.54
CA SER A 72 -3.35 16.68 11.59
C SER A 72 -3.54 18.18 11.34
N LEU A 73 -4.68 18.59 10.76
CA LEU A 73 -4.99 19.99 10.44
C LEU A 73 -5.67 20.76 11.60
N GLN A 74 -5.93 20.12 12.74
CA GLN A 74 -6.74 20.72 13.83
C GLN A 74 -6.02 21.81 14.64
N SER A 75 -4.78 22.17 14.31
CA SER A 75 -4.11 23.29 14.95
C SER A 75 -4.78 24.62 14.57
N LYS A 76 -4.96 25.52 15.56
CA LYS A 76 -5.54 26.86 15.32
C LYS A 76 -4.80 27.64 14.22
N SER A 77 -3.50 27.41 14.09
CA SER A 77 -2.67 28.00 13.04
C SER A 77 -3.00 27.47 11.64
N THR A 78 -3.26 26.18 11.48
CA THR A 78 -3.52 25.58 10.16
C THR A 78 -4.89 25.96 9.61
N ILE A 79 -5.91 26.07 10.47
CA ILE A 79 -7.27 26.51 10.08
C ILE A 79 -7.24 27.92 9.48
N ALA A 80 -6.43 28.83 10.02
CA ALA A 80 -6.30 30.20 9.51
C ALA A 80 -5.77 30.26 8.06
N TRP A 81 -4.95 29.28 7.65
CA TRP A 81 -4.38 29.17 6.31
C TRP A 81 -5.19 28.28 5.37
N GLY A 82 -6.35 27.76 5.80
CA GLY A 82 -7.21 26.88 5.04
C GLY A 82 -7.52 27.33 3.60
N PRO A 83 -7.81 28.62 3.33
CA PRO A 83 -8.04 29.07 1.96
C PRO A 83 -6.87 28.78 1.01
N SER A 84 -5.62 28.82 1.48
CA SER A 84 -4.43 28.59 0.65
C SER A 84 -4.37 27.17 0.05
N LEU A 85 -5.07 26.20 0.65
CA LEU A 85 -5.15 24.83 0.14
C LEU A 85 -5.87 24.73 -1.21
N LEU A 86 -6.69 25.73 -1.54
CA LEU A 86 -7.52 25.77 -2.75
C LEU A 86 -6.92 26.65 -3.86
N TYR A 87 -5.76 27.28 -3.64
CA TYR A 87 -5.21 28.26 -4.58
C TYR A 87 -4.94 27.67 -5.96
N GLN A 88 -4.28 26.50 -6.01
CA GLN A 88 -3.98 25.84 -7.28
C GLN A 88 -5.26 25.39 -8.01
N ASP A 89 -6.26 24.92 -7.26
CA ASP A 89 -7.54 24.48 -7.81
C ASP A 89 -8.32 25.64 -8.41
N VAL A 90 -8.40 26.78 -7.70
CA VAL A 90 -9.02 28.01 -8.22
C VAL A 90 -8.29 28.51 -9.46
N ALA A 91 -6.95 28.53 -9.45
CA ALA A 91 -6.16 28.93 -10.61
C ALA A 91 -6.43 28.03 -11.83
N LEU A 92 -6.45 26.71 -11.64
CA LEU A 92 -6.75 25.74 -12.70
C LEU A 92 -8.17 25.93 -13.25
N LEU A 93 -9.16 26.12 -12.39
CA LEU A 93 -10.54 26.36 -12.80
C LEU A 93 -10.69 27.67 -13.60
N LEU A 94 -10.03 28.75 -13.17
CA LEU A 94 -10.04 30.01 -13.91
C LEU A 94 -9.37 29.87 -15.28
N LEU A 95 -8.23 29.18 -15.36
CA LEU A 95 -7.56 28.88 -16.64
C LEU A 95 -8.44 28.04 -17.56
N TYR A 96 -9.12 27.03 -17.02
CA TYR A 96 -10.06 26.21 -17.79
C TYR A 96 -11.26 27.03 -18.28
N ARG A 97 -11.79 27.94 -17.44
CA ARG A 97 -12.87 28.86 -17.84
C ARG A 97 -12.45 29.77 -19.00
N LEU A 98 -11.20 30.24 -19.01
CA LEU A 98 -10.63 31.01 -20.12
C LEU A 98 -10.47 30.18 -21.39
N LEU A 99 -10.03 28.92 -21.26
CA LEU A 99 -9.94 27.98 -22.39
C LEU A 99 -11.32 27.77 -23.05
N LEU A 100 -12.39 27.69 -22.25
CA LEU A 100 -13.75 27.60 -22.75
C LEU A 100 -14.18 28.87 -23.50
N ASP A 101 -13.76 30.06 -23.09
CA ASP A 101 -14.01 31.30 -23.85
C ASP A 101 -13.26 31.33 -25.18
N CYS A 102 -12.05 30.76 -25.24
CA CYS A 102 -11.29 30.64 -26.49
C CYS A 102 -12.01 29.79 -27.55
N ARG A 103 -12.94 28.91 -27.18
CA ARG A 103 -13.78 28.17 -28.15
C ARG A 103 -14.63 29.09 -29.02
N GLN A 104 -14.91 30.30 -28.55
CA GLN A 104 -15.66 31.30 -29.31
C GLN A 104 -14.81 31.97 -30.40
N ILE A 105 -13.48 31.83 -30.35
CA ILE A 105 -12.54 32.40 -31.31
C ILE A 105 -12.31 31.40 -32.44
N ALA A 106 -12.77 31.74 -33.65
CA ALA A 106 -12.77 30.83 -34.80
C ALA A 106 -11.39 30.21 -35.12
N LEU A 107 -10.30 30.97 -34.95
CA LEU A 107 -8.92 30.54 -35.25
C LEU A 107 -8.44 29.39 -34.35
N VAL A 108 -8.82 29.42 -33.07
CA VAL A 108 -8.33 28.46 -32.05
C VAL A 108 -9.40 27.49 -31.58
N ARG A 109 -10.65 27.63 -32.05
CA ARG A 109 -11.81 26.84 -31.59
C ARG A 109 -11.56 25.34 -31.58
N THR A 110 -11.02 24.77 -32.66
CA THR A 110 -10.80 23.32 -32.76
C THR A 110 -9.78 22.84 -31.74
N ALA A 111 -8.64 23.54 -31.64
CA ALA A 111 -7.60 23.23 -30.67
C ALA A 111 -8.10 23.40 -29.22
N ALA A 112 -8.82 24.49 -28.93
CA ALA A 112 -9.39 24.75 -27.61
C ALA A 112 -10.47 23.71 -27.22
N THR A 113 -11.26 23.24 -28.19
CA THR A 113 -12.26 22.19 -27.96
C THR A 113 -11.60 20.85 -27.65
N ILE A 114 -10.60 20.45 -28.43
CA ILE A 114 -9.83 19.21 -28.19
C ILE A 114 -9.14 19.27 -26.83
N ALA A 115 -8.44 20.37 -26.53
CA ALA A 115 -7.78 20.57 -25.25
C ALA A 115 -8.77 20.55 -24.07
N SER A 116 -9.94 21.19 -24.23
CA SER A 116 -10.99 21.19 -23.20
C SER A 116 -11.50 19.79 -22.90
N PHE A 117 -11.78 18.97 -23.92
CA PHE A 117 -12.21 17.59 -23.72
C PHE A 117 -11.11 16.71 -23.13
N ALA A 118 -9.85 16.88 -23.57
CA ALA A 118 -8.72 16.14 -23.02
C ALA A 118 -8.53 16.43 -21.53
N ILE A 119 -8.48 17.72 -21.14
CA ILE A 119 -8.37 18.14 -19.73
C ILE A 119 -9.55 17.62 -18.91
N ALA A 120 -10.78 17.76 -19.41
CA ALA A 120 -11.97 17.28 -18.71
C ALA A 120 -11.95 15.76 -18.52
N GLY A 121 -11.58 15.00 -19.55
CA GLY A 121 -11.44 13.54 -19.47
C GLY A 121 -10.39 13.13 -18.44
N THR A 122 -9.19 13.71 -18.51
CA THR A 122 -8.09 13.40 -17.58
C THR A 122 -8.47 13.74 -16.14
N VAL A 123 -8.97 14.94 -15.86
CA VAL A 123 -9.36 15.35 -14.49
C VAL A 123 -10.47 14.45 -13.95
N LEU A 124 -11.48 14.14 -14.77
CA LEU A 124 -12.59 13.29 -14.36
C LEU A 124 -12.12 11.86 -14.06
N SER A 125 -11.27 11.29 -14.91
CA SER A 125 -10.66 9.98 -14.67
C SER A 125 -9.79 9.97 -13.42
N MET A 126 -8.95 10.98 -13.22
CA MET A 126 -8.10 11.08 -12.03
C MET A 126 -8.93 11.21 -10.74
N ALA A 127 -10.01 11.98 -10.77
CA ALA A 127 -10.90 12.13 -9.63
C ALA A 127 -11.66 10.83 -9.36
N GLY A 128 -12.12 10.16 -10.42
CA GLY A 128 -12.71 8.82 -10.32
C GLY A 128 -11.76 7.84 -9.65
N MET A 129 -10.50 7.77 -10.11
CA MET A 129 -9.50 6.86 -9.53
C MET A 129 -9.21 7.18 -8.06
N SER A 130 -8.93 8.45 -7.72
CA SER A 130 -8.62 8.86 -6.34
C SER A 130 -9.79 8.57 -5.38
N ILE A 131 -11.02 8.97 -5.74
CA ILE A 131 -12.19 8.78 -4.88
C ILE A 131 -12.53 7.29 -4.75
N SER A 132 -12.49 6.53 -5.83
CA SER A 132 -12.78 5.09 -5.78
C SER A 132 -11.72 4.32 -5.02
N PHE A 133 -10.44 4.70 -5.14
CA PHE A 133 -9.37 4.13 -4.36
C PHE A 133 -9.55 4.39 -2.86
N TYR A 134 -9.94 5.61 -2.49
CA TYR A 134 -10.31 5.95 -1.11
C TYR A 134 -11.48 5.09 -0.60
N LEU A 135 -12.54 4.94 -1.39
CA LEU A 135 -13.70 4.13 -0.99
C LEU A 135 -13.36 2.64 -0.80
N MET A 136 -12.33 2.14 -1.47
CA MET A 136 -11.91 0.73 -1.39
C MET A 136 -10.85 0.47 -0.33
N SER A 137 -9.88 1.38 -0.18
CA SER A 137 -8.70 1.17 0.68
C SER A 137 -8.74 1.98 1.97
N GLY A 138 -9.57 3.03 2.04
CA GLY A 138 -9.53 4.02 3.12
C GLY A 138 -8.31 4.96 3.07
N SER A 139 -7.53 4.94 1.99
CA SER A 139 -6.27 5.70 1.85
C SER A 139 -6.22 6.52 0.56
N ASP A 140 -5.27 7.47 0.47
CA ASP A 140 -5.00 8.22 -0.77
C ASP A 140 -4.15 7.38 -1.75
N ILE A 141 -4.37 7.61 -3.04
CA ILE A 141 -3.62 6.93 -4.10
C ILE A 141 -2.20 7.50 -4.18
N GLN A 142 -1.20 6.62 -4.20
CA GLN A 142 0.19 7.01 -4.45
C GLN A 142 0.42 7.11 -5.95
N TRP A 143 0.40 8.33 -6.52
CA TRP A 143 0.42 8.49 -7.98
C TRP A 143 1.73 8.02 -8.62
N ARG A 144 2.83 8.00 -7.87
CA ARG A 144 4.11 7.41 -8.31
C ARG A 144 4.00 5.92 -8.66
N ASN A 145 3.02 5.22 -8.07
CA ASN A 145 2.80 3.79 -8.24
C ASN A 145 1.78 3.45 -9.34
N ILE A 146 1.26 4.45 -10.07
CA ILE A 146 0.22 4.21 -11.09
C ILE A 146 0.68 3.33 -12.25
N ALA A 147 1.98 3.20 -12.48
CA ALA A 147 2.50 2.29 -13.51
C ALA A 147 2.24 0.81 -13.17
N VAL A 148 1.95 0.48 -11.92
CA VAL A 148 1.78 -0.91 -11.46
C VAL A 148 0.59 -1.62 -12.14
N VAL A 149 -0.47 -0.89 -12.50
CA VAL A 149 -1.62 -1.45 -13.24
C VAL A 149 -1.29 -1.87 -14.67
N LEU A 150 -0.10 -1.52 -15.19
CA LEU A 150 0.39 -2.04 -16.47
C LEU A 150 0.86 -3.50 -16.36
N ASP A 151 1.17 -3.98 -15.15
CA ASP A 151 1.48 -5.39 -14.90
C ASP A 151 0.18 -6.21 -14.80
N PRO A 152 0.01 -7.25 -15.65
CA PRO A 152 -1.13 -8.16 -15.58
C PRO A 152 -1.36 -8.81 -14.22
N SER A 153 -0.32 -8.94 -13.38
CA SER A 153 -0.42 -9.52 -12.03
C SER A 153 -1.40 -8.76 -11.12
N TRP A 154 -1.66 -7.48 -11.40
CA TRP A 154 -2.59 -6.61 -10.65
C TRP A 154 -4.02 -6.62 -11.20
N TRP A 155 -4.25 -7.21 -12.37
CA TRP A 155 -5.55 -7.17 -13.04
C TRP A 155 -6.69 -7.89 -12.29
N PRO A 156 -6.45 -8.98 -11.53
CA PRO A 156 -7.50 -9.61 -10.72
C PRO A 156 -8.18 -8.65 -9.72
N MET A 157 -7.49 -7.58 -9.31
CA MET A 157 -8.01 -6.58 -8.37
C MET A 157 -8.87 -5.50 -9.05
N LEU A 158 -8.78 -5.35 -10.37
CA LEU A 158 -9.44 -4.27 -11.13
C LEU A 158 -10.98 -4.35 -11.20
N PRO A 159 -11.64 -5.52 -11.30
CA PRO A 159 -13.09 -5.59 -11.44
C PRO A 159 -13.86 -4.89 -10.32
N GLY A 160 -13.45 -5.08 -9.06
CA GLY A 160 -14.03 -4.37 -7.92
C GLY A 160 -13.83 -2.86 -8.00
N ALA A 161 -12.65 -2.43 -8.44
CA ALA A 161 -12.33 -1.01 -8.64
C ALA A 161 -13.15 -0.37 -9.76
N LEU A 162 -13.43 -1.10 -10.83
CA LEU A 162 -14.18 -0.58 -11.98
C LEU A 162 -15.63 -0.23 -11.63
N LEU A 163 -16.27 -1.02 -10.76
CA LEU A 163 -17.64 -0.75 -10.29
C LEU A 163 -17.68 0.57 -9.50
N SER A 164 -16.81 0.70 -8.50
CA SER A 164 -16.66 1.92 -7.69
C SER A 164 -16.31 3.13 -8.55
N PHE A 165 -15.39 2.96 -9.51
CA PHE A 165 -15.01 4.00 -10.47
C PHE A 165 -16.21 4.48 -11.27
N THR A 166 -16.96 3.56 -11.86
CA THR A 166 -18.14 3.90 -12.68
C THR A 166 -19.19 4.62 -11.86
N ALA A 167 -19.48 4.16 -10.64
CA ALA A 167 -20.42 4.79 -9.72
C ALA A 167 -20.00 6.23 -9.38
N VAL A 168 -18.72 6.46 -9.08
CA VAL A 168 -18.17 7.78 -8.79
C VAL A 168 -18.27 8.71 -10.00
N ILE A 169 -17.91 8.25 -11.20
CA ILE A 169 -18.03 9.06 -12.43
C ILE A 169 -19.48 9.49 -12.65
N VAL A 170 -20.43 8.56 -12.53
CA VAL A 170 -21.87 8.86 -12.68
C VAL A 170 -22.31 9.89 -11.64
N PHE A 171 -21.89 9.73 -10.38
CA PHE A 171 -22.21 10.69 -9.30
C PHE A 171 -21.66 12.09 -9.59
N VAL A 172 -20.38 12.20 -9.99
CA VAL A 172 -19.74 13.48 -10.35
C VAL A 172 -20.46 14.16 -11.52
N LEU A 173 -20.92 13.40 -12.52
CA LEU A 173 -21.69 13.94 -13.65
C LEU A 173 -23.09 14.43 -13.23
N ILE A 174 -23.79 13.72 -12.35
CA ILE A 174 -25.10 14.12 -11.83
C ILE A 174 -24.97 15.42 -11.02
N VAL A 175 -24.04 15.46 -10.08
CA VAL A 175 -23.78 16.65 -9.25
C VAL A 175 -23.27 17.81 -10.10
N GLY A 176 -22.36 17.53 -11.04
CA GLY A 176 -21.87 18.52 -12.00
C GLY A 176 -23.00 19.14 -12.83
N ARG A 177 -23.99 18.35 -13.27
CA ARG A 177 -25.17 18.87 -13.96
C ARG A 177 -26.01 19.77 -13.06
N ALA A 178 -26.22 19.40 -11.80
CA ALA A 178 -26.98 20.21 -10.84
C ALA A 178 -26.27 21.54 -10.52
N LEU A 179 -24.94 21.54 -10.44
CA LEU A 179 -24.13 22.72 -10.13
C LEU A 179 -23.79 23.60 -11.35
N ALA A 180 -24.24 23.24 -12.56
CA ALA A 180 -23.73 23.83 -13.80
C ALA A 180 -23.91 25.34 -13.92
N GLU A 181 -25.05 25.88 -13.48
CA GLU A 181 -25.31 27.32 -13.53
C GLU A 181 -24.55 28.07 -12.43
N VAL A 182 -24.47 27.49 -11.23
CA VAL A 182 -23.86 28.11 -10.05
C VAL A 182 -22.35 28.21 -10.21
N SER A 183 -21.68 27.08 -10.50
CA SER A 183 -20.22 27.00 -10.60
C SER A 183 -19.70 27.88 -11.75
N TYR A 184 -20.36 27.84 -12.90
CA TYR A 184 -19.99 28.65 -14.06
C TYR A 184 -20.21 30.15 -13.83
N SER A 185 -21.30 30.53 -13.15
CA SER A 185 -21.56 31.92 -12.78
C SER A 185 -20.50 32.44 -11.81
N MET A 186 -20.15 31.67 -10.78
CA MET A 186 -19.09 32.03 -9.82
C MET A 186 -17.75 32.27 -10.50
N ALA A 187 -17.33 31.35 -11.39
CA ALA A 187 -16.07 31.49 -12.13
C ALA A 187 -16.06 32.71 -13.07
N THR A 188 -17.21 33.03 -13.67
CA THR A 188 -17.35 34.21 -14.54
C THR A 188 -17.21 35.50 -13.71
N ILE A 189 -17.87 35.59 -12.56
CA ILE A 189 -17.72 36.73 -11.64
C ILE A 189 -16.27 36.87 -11.15
N ALA A 190 -15.60 35.76 -10.84
CA ALA A 190 -14.21 35.77 -10.42
C ALA A 190 -13.28 36.31 -11.52
N LEU A 191 -13.46 35.89 -12.77
CA LEU A 191 -12.72 36.45 -13.91
C LEU A 191 -13.02 37.94 -14.10
N ASP A 192 -14.28 38.37 -14.00
CA ASP A 192 -14.65 39.79 -14.13
C ASP A 192 -13.96 40.66 -13.08
N VAL A 193 -13.88 40.19 -11.83
CA VAL A 193 -13.14 40.86 -10.74
C VAL A 193 -11.65 40.98 -11.08
N LEU A 194 -11.04 39.93 -11.64
CA LEU A 194 -9.62 39.93 -12.03
C LEU A 194 -9.31 40.80 -13.26
N TYR A 195 -10.25 40.93 -14.20
CA TYR A 195 -10.06 41.71 -15.44
C TYR A 195 -10.29 43.22 -15.30
N ARG A 196 -11.20 43.65 -14.40
CA ARG A 196 -11.54 45.08 -14.20
C ARG A 196 -10.34 46.01 -13.91
N PRO A 197 -9.33 45.63 -13.10
CA PRO A 197 -8.14 46.45 -12.88
C PRO A 197 -7.30 46.64 -14.15
N ILE A 198 -7.22 45.60 -14.99
CA ILE A 198 -6.41 45.57 -16.22
C ILE A 198 -7.07 46.41 -17.32
N SER A 199 -8.40 46.38 -17.43
CA SER A 199 -9.14 47.20 -18.39
C SER A 199 -9.13 48.69 -18.01
N PHE A 200 -9.17 49.01 -16.71
CA PHE A 200 -9.04 50.37 -16.17
C PHE A 200 -7.64 50.97 -16.43
N CYS A 201 -6.58 50.16 -16.40
CA CYS A 201 -5.22 50.60 -16.76
C CYS A 201 -5.04 50.83 -18.27
N LYS A 202 -5.70 50.04 -19.13
CA LYS A 202 -5.71 50.26 -20.59
C LYS A 202 -6.52 51.50 -21.00
N THR A 203 -7.62 51.80 -20.32
CA THR A 203 -8.39 53.02 -20.60
C THR A 203 -7.62 54.29 -20.21
N ARG A 204 -6.82 54.26 -19.13
CA ARG A 204 -6.02 55.43 -18.73
C ARG A 204 -4.81 55.72 -19.61
N THR A 205 -4.27 54.72 -20.32
CA THR A 205 -3.14 54.90 -21.25
C THR A 205 -3.57 55.26 -22.67
N LEU A 206 -4.80 54.91 -23.08
CA LEU A 206 -5.35 55.30 -24.39
C LEU A 206 -6.17 56.61 -24.36
N LEU A 207 -6.73 57.02 -23.22
CA LEU A 207 -7.51 58.28 -23.10
C LEU A 207 -6.68 59.55 -22.83
N ARG A 208 -5.37 59.55 -23.12
CA ARG A 208 -4.53 60.77 -23.05
C ARG A 208 -4.01 61.27 -24.39
N ARG A 209 -4.43 60.67 -25.51
CA ARG A 209 -4.12 61.15 -26.86
C ARG A 209 -5.32 60.98 -27.79
N SER A 210 -6.21 61.98 -27.76
CA SER A 210 -6.82 62.64 -28.92
C SER A 210 -8.14 63.26 -28.48
N GLY A 211 -8.12 64.56 -28.24
CA GLY A 211 -9.34 65.35 -28.26
C GLY A 211 -9.77 65.63 -29.70
N SER A 212 -11.04 65.97 -29.84
CA SER A 212 -11.70 66.55 -31.02
C SER A 212 -11.98 65.58 -32.18
N PHE A 213 -13.25 65.17 -32.33
CA PHE A 213 -14.15 65.74 -33.34
C PHE A 213 -15.57 65.19 -33.15
N ASP A 214 -16.52 66.10 -33.03
CA ASP A 214 -17.97 65.88 -33.02
C ASP A 214 -18.50 65.55 -34.43
N GLN A 215 -19.69 64.92 -34.44
CA GLN A 215 -20.72 64.85 -35.50
C GLN A 215 -20.60 63.86 -36.67
N LEU A 216 -21.79 63.37 -37.07
CA LEU A 216 -22.20 62.54 -38.22
C LEU A 216 -22.27 61.03 -37.88
N ALA A 217 -23.37 60.29 -38.06
CA ALA A 217 -24.64 60.52 -38.74
C ALA A 217 -25.67 59.48 -38.23
N GLU A 218 -26.93 59.90 -38.07
CA GLU A 218 -28.09 59.02 -37.83
C GLU A 218 -29.18 59.40 -38.85
N LYS A 219 -29.36 58.52 -39.84
CA LYS A 219 -30.40 58.40 -40.91
C LYS A 219 -29.73 57.75 -42.11
N ASP A 220 -30.32 56.88 -42.90
CA ASP A 220 -31.60 56.18 -43.01
C ASP A 220 -31.22 55.00 -43.94
N ASP A 221 -31.90 53.85 -43.89
CA ASP A 221 -32.28 53.19 -45.13
C ASP A 221 -33.41 52.19 -44.89
N GLN A 222 -34.47 52.45 -45.65
CA GLN A 222 -35.69 51.71 -45.83
C GLN A 222 -35.40 50.44 -46.64
N ASP A 223 -36.17 49.38 -46.41
CA ASP A 223 -36.54 48.48 -47.50
C ASP A 223 -38.06 48.26 -47.44
N SER A 224 -38.68 48.60 -48.56
CA SER A 224 -40.08 48.53 -48.89
C SER A 224 -40.43 47.15 -49.45
N ASP A 225 -41.49 46.52 -48.97
CA ASP A 225 -42.32 45.64 -49.78
C ASP A 225 -43.79 45.99 -49.53
N LEU A 226 -44.45 46.43 -50.60
CA LEU A 226 -45.87 46.74 -50.71
C LEU A 226 -46.63 45.48 -51.12
N GLU A 227 -47.68 45.11 -50.39
CA GLU A 227 -48.91 44.56 -50.98
C GLU A 227 -50.15 45.08 -50.23
N ASP A 228 -51.16 45.41 -51.03
CA ASP A 228 -52.39 46.15 -50.74
C ASP A 228 -53.40 45.44 -49.81
N ALA A 229 -54.12 46.21 -48.98
CA ALA A 229 -55.60 46.18 -48.82
C ALA A 229 -56.09 47.10 -47.67
N PRO A 230 -57.33 47.63 -47.74
CA PRO A 230 -57.65 48.96 -47.22
C PRO A 230 -58.31 49.02 -45.83
N PHE A 231 -58.01 50.14 -45.16
CA PHE A 231 -58.88 51.02 -44.36
C PHE A 231 -60.31 50.53 -43.98
N ILE A 232 -60.60 50.47 -42.68
CA ILE A 232 -61.93 50.77 -42.11
C ILE A 232 -61.75 51.73 -40.92
N ASP A 233 -62.55 52.79 -40.96
CA ASP A 233 -62.68 53.91 -40.00
C ASP A 233 -63.25 53.52 -38.62
N ALA A 234 -62.64 54.11 -37.58
CA ALA A 234 -63.22 54.78 -36.38
C ALA A 234 -64.23 54.04 -35.45
N PRO A 235 -64.55 54.55 -34.22
CA PRO A 235 -64.00 55.67 -33.45
C PRO A 235 -63.62 55.36 -31.99
N VAL A 236 -62.93 56.35 -31.41
CA VAL A 236 -62.79 56.75 -30.00
C VAL A 236 -63.91 56.27 -29.06
N LEU A 237 -63.53 55.67 -27.94
CA LEU A 237 -64.26 55.74 -26.67
C LEU A 237 -63.30 55.83 -25.48
N ASP A 238 -63.79 56.57 -24.50
CA ASP A 238 -63.15 57.28 -23.40
C ASP A 238 -62.68 56.38 -22.24
N ILE A 239 -61.58 56.81 -21.64
CA ILE A 239 -61.18 56.80 -20.21
C ILE A 239 -61.88 55.78 -19.27
N SER A 240 -61.08 54.90 -18.67
CA SER A 240 -61.13 54.69 -17.21
C SER A 240 -59.82 54.10 -16.67
N ASP A 241 -59.33 54.79 -15.66
CA ASP A 241 -58.26 54.52 -14.70
C ASP A 241 -57.83 53.05 -14.54
N TYR A 242 -56.53 52.82 -14.73
CA TYR A 242 -55.80 51.74 -14.05
C TYR A 242 -54.54 52.34 -13.43
N GLU A 243 -54.48 52.27 -12.10
CA GLU A 243 -53.33 52.60 -11.27
C GLU A 243 -52.08 51.83 -11.76
N GLU A 244 -51.01 52.56 -12.08
CA GLU A 244 -49.66 52.00 -12.22
C GLU A 244 -49.19 51.50 -10.84
N THR A 245 -49.02 50.19 -10.68
CA THR A 245 -48.28 49.62 -9.56
C THR A 245 -46.78 49.77 -9.80
N ASP A 246 -46.13 50.50 -8.88
CA ASP A 246 -44.68 50.74 -8.76
C ASP A 246 -43.90 49.48 -8.31
N ASP A 247 -44.09 48.35 -8.99
CA ASP A 247 -43.41 47.08 -8.66
C ASP A 247 -42.12 46.87 -9.49
N GLY A 248 -41.88 47.67 -10.52
CA GLY A 248 -40.77 47.50 -11.46
C GLY A 248 -39.42 48.08 -11.01
N HIS A 249 -39.42 49.14 -10.17
CA HIS A 249 -38.20 49.84 -9.77
C HIS A 249 -37.50 49.22 -8.56
N GLU A 250 -38.23 48.60 -7.61
CA GLU A 250 -37.61 47.87 -6.49
C GLU A 250 -36.92 46.57 -6.95
N GLN A 251 -37.48 45.86 -7.92
CA GLN A 251 -36.90 44.61 -8.45
C GLN A 251 -35.59 44.85 -9.23
N GLN A 252 -35.48 45.94 -9.99
CA GLN A 252 -34.24 46.31 -10.70
C GLN A 252 -33.12 46.74 -9.76
N ASN A 253 -33.42 47.51 -8.71
CA ASN A 253 -32.45 47.95 -7.72
C ASN A 253 -31.97 46.81 -6.81
N ALA A 254 -32.87 45.92 -6.39
CA ALA A 254 -32.51 44.72 -5.65
C ALA A 254 -31.58 43.79 -6.46
N SER A 255 -31.82 43.62 -7.77
CA SER A 255 -30.94 42.80 -8.62
C SER A 255 -29.55 43.42 -8.80
N LYS A 256 -29.43 44.75 -8.97
CA LYS A 256 -28.15 45.46 -9.06
C LYS A 256 -27.36 45.43 -7.75
N GLN A 257 -28.04 45.56 -6.62
CA GLN A 257 -27.43 45.49 -5.29
C GLN A 257 -26.95 44.07 -4.96
N GLN A 258 -27.75 43.04 -5.26
CA GLN A 258 -27.33 41.63 -5.15
C GLN A 258 -26.16 41.29 -6.07
N TRP A 259 -26.14 41.84 -7.29
CA TRP A 259 -25.04 41.66 -8.23
C TRP A 259 -23.75 42.33 -7.73
N GLY A 260 -23.84 43.54 -7.18
CA GLY A 260 -22.72 44.24 -6.52
C GLY A 260 -22.19 43.49 -5.31
N ALA A 261 -23.06 42.96 -4.45
CA ALA A 261 -22.68 42.19 -3.27
C ALA A 261 -21.89 40.91 -3.62
N LYS A 262 -22.33 40.16 -4.64
CA LYS A 262 -21.62 38.96 -5.12
C LYS A 262 -20.19 39.27 -5.59
N HIS A 263 -19.99 40.39 -6.30
CA HIS A 263 -18.66 40.80 -6.75
C HIS A 263 -17.74 41.21 -5.60
N ILE A 264 -18.28 41.92 -4.59
CA ILE A 264 -17.53 42.31 -3.39
C ILE A 264 -17.10 41.07 -2.61
N ILE A 265 -18.01 40.12 -2.40
CA ILE A 265 -17.72 38.85 -1.70
C ILE A 265 -16.63 38.07 -2.44
N THR A 266 -16.75 37.90 -3.76
CA THR A 266 -15.73 37.21 -4.57
C THR A 266 -14.38 37.93 -4.53
N CYS A 267 -14.37 39.27 -4.55
CA CYS A 267 -13.14 40.06 -4.40
C CYS A 267 -12.48 39.83 -3.04
N ILE A 268 -13.24 39.90 -1.94
CA ILE A 268 -12.74 39.61 -0.60
C ILE A 268 -12.19 38.18 -0.52
N GLY A 269 -12.91 37.20 -1.08
CA GLY A 269 -12.49 35.80 -1.11
C GLY A 269 -11.18 35.58 -1.88
N LEU A 270 -11.03 36.18 -3.07
CA LEU A 270 -9.80 36.10 -3.87
C LEU A 270 -8.63 36.81 -3.17
N VAL A 271 -8.87 37.97 -2.54
CA VAL A 271 -7.84 38.66 -1.75
C VAL A 271 -7.41 37.80 -0.55
N ALA A 272 -8.35 37.20 0.17
CA ALA A 272 -8.06 36.29 1.28
C ALA A 272 -7.31 35.03 0.81
N LEU A 273 -7.65 34.49 -0.36
CA LEU A 273 -6.94 33.36 -0.98
C LEU A 273 -5.49 33.73 -1.34
N ILE A 274 -5.27 34.88 -1.96
CA ILE A 274 -3.93 35.35 -2.32
C ILE A 274 -3.13 35.67 -1.07
N ALA A 275 -3.69 36.41 -0.12
CA ALA A 275 -3.02 36.77 1.13
C ALA A 275 -2.65 35.50 1.93
N SER A 276 -3.57 34.54 2.05
CA SER A 276 -3.28 33.28 2.74
C SER A 276 -2.20 32.47 2.01
N THR A 277 -2.14 32.51 0.68
CA THR A 277 -1.11 31.78 -0.09
C THR A 277 0.26 32.44 -0.01
N VAL A 278 0.33 33.77 0.02
CA VAL A 278 1.60 34.53 0.05
C VAL A 278 2.22 34.54 1.45
N PHE A 279 1.39 34.66 2.49
CA PHE A 279 1.86 34.80 3.86
C PHE A 279 1.86 33.49 4.67
N ARG A 280 1.41 32.36 4.09
CA ARG A 280 1.42 31.08 4.80
C ARG A 280 2.84 30.64 5.18
N PRO A 281 3.02 29.97 6.32
CA PRO A 281 4.28 29.33 6.65
C PRO A 281 4.57 28.19 5.67
N SER A 282 5.86 27.93 5.42
CA SER A 282 6.33 26.84 4.55
C SER A 282 6.37 25.50 5.31
N THR A 283 5.21 25.03 5.78
CA THR A 283 5.07 23.71 6.42
C THR A 283 4.69 22.64 5.40
N ASN A 284 5.11 21.39 5.65
CA ASN A 284 4.81 20.27 4.74
C ASN A 284 3.29 20.05 4.61
N SER A 285 2.57 20.14 5.73
CA SER A 285 1.09 20.06 5.80
C SER A 285 0.39 20.95 4.77
N LEU A 286 0.78 22.22 4.68
CA LEU A 286 0.13 23.19 3.79
C LEU A 286 0.57 23.03 2.33
N ILE A 287 1.79 22.54 2.09
CA ILE A 287 2.32 22.32 0.74
C ILE A 287 1.67 21.08 0.13
N SER A 288 1.76 19.93 0.80
CA SER A 288 1.29 18.63 0.31
C SER A 288 -0.20 18.65 -0.04
N LEU A 289 -1.04 19.27 0.79
CA LEU A 289 -2.49 19.38 0.57
C LEU A 289 -2.90 20.46 -0.44
N SER A 290 -2.02 21.42 -0.75
CA SER A 290 -2.33 22.49 -1.72
C SER A 290 -2.25 22.07 -3.18
N TRP A 291 -1.64 20.91 -3.47
CA TRP A 291 -1.52 20.40 -4.84
C TRP A 291 -2.89 20.11 -5.45
N THR A 292 -3.10 20.60 -6.67
CA THR A 292 -4.30 20.28 -7.44
C THR A 292 -4.16 18.92 -8.11
N LEU A 293 -5.29 18.22 -8.31
CA LEU A 293 -5.35 16.84 -8.75
C LEU A 293 -4.48 16.53 -9.99
N PRO A 294 -4.52 17.30 -11.10
CA PRO A 294 -3.68 17.02 -12.27
C PRO A 294 -2.17 17.15 -12.06
N LEU A 295 -1.74 17.81 -10.98
CA LEU A 295 -0.34 18.00 -10.65
C LEU A 295 0.18 17.00 -9.61
N LEU A 296 -0.69 16.19 -9.00
CA LEU A 296 -0.28 15.20 -7.99
C LEU A 296 0.78 14.21 -8.49
N PRO A 297 0.70 13.63 -9.71
CA PRO A 297 1.74 12.72 -10.18
C PRO A 297 3.13 13.36 -10.23
N ILE A 298 3.20 14.64 -10.61
CA ILE A 298 4.47 15.38 -10.66
C ILE A 298 4.94 15.70 -9.24
N ALA A 299 4.00 16.09 -8.37
CA ALA A 299 4.29 16.44 -7.00
C ALA A 299 4.85 15.23 -6.23
N ASP A 300 4.26 14.06 -6.36
CA ASP A 300 4.64 12.85 -5.63
C ASP A 300 6.06 12.39 -5.99
N VAL A 301 6.50 12.60 -7.23
CA VAL A 301 7.87 12.31 -7.68
C VAL A 301 8.86 13.39 -7.22
N ALA A 302 8.45 14.67 -7.21
CA ALA A 302 9.34 15.79 -6.90
C ALA A 302 9.54 16.06 -5.40
N LYS A 303 8.66 15.53 -4.54
CA LYS A 303 8.66 15.78 -3.10
C LYS A 303 9.86 15.11 -2.40
N LYS A 304 10.40 15.79 -1.38
CA LYS A 304 11.48 15.27 -0.55
C LYS A 304 10.92 14.57 0.68
N SER A 305 11.59 13.50 1.12
CA SER A 305 11.25 12.74 2.33
C SER A 305 11.17 13.63 3.58
N ALA A 306 10.20 13.37 4.47
CA ALA A 306 10.12 14.05 5.76
C ALA A 306 11.39 13.87 6.62
N LEU A 307 12.05 12.70 6.52
CA LEU A 307 13.33 12.41 7.17
C LEU A 307 14.48 13.34 6.74
N SER A 308 14.41 13.91 5.54
CA SER A 308 15.45 14.83 5.05
C SER A 308 15.44 16.18 5.76
N ASN A 309 14.34 16.53 6.43
CA ASN A 309 14.14 17.83 7.09
C ASN A 309 14.37 17.78 8.61
N LEU A 310 14.82 16.65 9.17
CA LEU A 310 15.09 16.53 10.60
C LEU A 310 16.28 17.42 11.03
N HIS A 311 16.09 18.16 12.13
CA HIS A 311 17.16 18.94 12.75
C HIS A 311 18.10 18.01 13.54
N LEU A 312 19.33 17.85 13.03
CA LEU A 312 20.34 16.97 13.62
C LEU A 312 21.28 17.74 14.54
N THR A 313 21.58 17.16 15.69
CA THR A 313 22.67 17.60 16.57
C THR A 313 24.02 17.04 16.10
N PRO A 314 25.17 17.55 16.58
CA PRO A 314 26.48 17.01 16.20
C PRO A 314 26.65 15.51 16.51
N THR A 315 26.04 15.01 17.57
CA THR A 315 26.01 13.57 17.90
C THR A 315 25.18 12.78 16.90
N ASP A 316 24.09 13.35 16.39
CA ASP A 316 23.25 12.71 15.35
C ASP A 316 23.97 12.65 14.00
N ILE A 317 24.86 13.61 13.72
CA ILE A 317 25.70 13.60 12.50
C ILE A 317 26.72 12.46 12.55
N ALA A 318 27.18 12.05 13.73
CA ALA A 318 28.11 10.93 13.86
C ALA A 318 27.49 9.62 13.33
N TRP A 319 26.19 9.41 13.55
CA TRP A 319 25.45 8.27 12.98
C TRP A 319 25.54 8.23 11.45
N GLU A 320 25.53 9.37 10.76
CA GLU A 320 25.54 9.40 9.30
C GLU A 320 26.80 8.80 8.66
N ASN A 321 27.90 8.72 9.42
CA ASN A 321 29.20 8.23 8.97
C ASN A 321 29.44 6.75 9.30
N VAL A 322 28.55 6.11 10.06
CA VAL A 322 28.63 4.69 10.42
C VAL A 322 27.86 3.85 9.41
N THR A 323 28.35 2.66 9.11
CA THR A 323 27.73 1.68 8.22
C THR A 323 27.91 0.29 8.82
N ALA A 324 26.94 -0.59 8.60
CA ALA A 324 26.98 -2.00 8.96
C ALA A 324 27.60 -2.87 7.84
N LEU A 325 28.16 -2.25 6.80
CA LEU A 325 28.85 -2.95 5.72
C LEU A 325 30.35 -2.96 5.97
N ALA A 326 30.95 -4.15 5.95
CA ALA A 326 32.38 -4.39 6.05
C ALA A 326 32.82 -5.51 5.09
N GLU A 327 34.05 -5.99 5.20
CA GLU A 327 34.46 -7.21 4.49
C GLU A 327 33.65 -8.41 5.04
N PRO A 328 33.23 -9.36 4.18
CA PRO A 328 32.49 -10.54 4.63
C PRO A 328 33.24 -11.29 5.75
N ILE A 329 32.53 -11.66 6.81
CA ILE A 329 33.10 -12.44 7.93
C ILE A 329 33.71 -13.76 7.42
N PRO A 330 34.80 -14.26 8.00
CA PRO A 330 35.43 -15.48 7.50
C PRO A 330 34.55 -16.71 7.76
N LEU A 331 34.15 -17.41 6.69
CA LEU A 331 33.40 -18.68 6.74
C LEU A 331 34.26 -19.83 6.16
N PRO A 332 35.20 -20.39 6.93
CA PRO A 332 36.20 -21.35 6.43
C PRO A 332 35.61 -22.69 5.98
N TRP A 333 34.37 -22.98 6.39
CA TRP A 333 33.62 -24.19 6.03
C TRP A 333 32.95 -24.08 4.65
N LEU A 334 32.91 -22.90 4.02
CA LEU A 334 32.34 -22.76 2.69
C LEU A 334 33.15 -23.56 1.64
N PRO A 335 32.48 -24.29 0.74
CA PRO A 335 33.16 -25.09 -0.27
C PRO A 335 33.86 -24.19 -1.29
N LYS A 336 35.18 -24.34 -1.47
CA LYS A 336 35.99 -23.48 -2.37
C LYS A 336 35.71 -23.65 -3.87
N ASN A 337 35.27 -24.84 -4.27
CA ASN A 337 35.14 -25.22 -5.69
C ASN A 337 33.69 -25.17 -6.20
N ASP A 338 32.69 -25.05 -5.32
CA ASP A 338 31.29 -24.95 -5.70
C ASP A 338 30.69 -23.70 -5.04
N ARG A 339 30.22 -22.76 -5.85
CA ARG A 339 29.63 -21.51 -5.36
C ARG A 339 28.21 -21.80 -4.89
N LEU A 340 27.95 -21.61 -3.60
CA LEU A 340 26.63 -21.75 -3.02
C LEU A 340 25.81 -20.47 -3.24
N LEU A 341 24.55 -20.66 -3.65
CA LEU A 341 23.58 -19.55 -3.77
C LEU A 341 23.31 -18.94 -2.39
N GLY A 342 23.23 -17.61 -2.32
CA GLY A 342 23.09 -16.84 -1.08
C GLY A 342 24.41 -16.57 -0.35
N PHE A 343 25.53 -17.11 -0.84
CA PHE A 343 26.88 -16.95 -0.27
C PHE A 343 27.86 -16.31 -1.27
N GLU A 344 27.37 -15.67 -2.33
CA GLU A 344 28.17 -15.19 -3.46
C GLU A 344 29.27 -14.20 -3.03
N ASP A 345 28.97 -13.33 -2.07
CA ASP A 345 29.89 -12.29 -1.58
C ASP A 345 31.16 -12.89 -0.94
N TRP A 346 31.14 -14.12 -0.43
CA TRP A 346 32.31 -14.80 0.16
C TRP A 346 33.27 -15.40 -0.88
N TYR A 347 32.87 -15.47 -2.15
CA TYR A 347 33.66 -16.04 -3.24
C TYR A 347 34.37 -14.99 -4.10
N MET A 348 34.15 -13.70 -3.81
CA MET A 348 34.62 -12.59 -4.60
C MET A 348 35.54 -11.71 -3.76
N GLU A 349 36.59 -11.16 -4.37
CA GLU A 349 37.50 -10.24 -3.69
C GLU A 349 36.87 -8.83 -3.59
N ASN A 350 37.18 -8.10 -2.52
CA ASN A 350 36.78 -6.70 -2.29
C ASN A 350 35.27 -6.40 -2.32
N LYS A 351 34.41 -7.38 -2.00
CA LYS A 351 32.97 -7.11 -1.78
C LYS A 351 32.74 -6.59 -0.37
N THR A 352 31.72 -5.75 -0.22
CA THR A 352 31.21 -5.34 1.10
C THR A 352 29.93 -6.11 1.41
N HIS A 353 29.81 -6.60 2.64
CA HIS A 353 28.69 -7.40 3.11
C HIS A 353 28.27 -6.94 4.51
N TYR A 354 27.08 -7.35 4.96
CA TYR A 354 26.64 -7.05 6.32
C TYR A 354 27.55 -7.73 7.36
N ASP A 355 28.01 -6.94 8.32
CA ASP A 355 28.83 -7.40 9.45
C ASP A 355 28.19 -6.93 10.76
N ALA A 356 27.78 -7.91 11.57
CA ALA A 356 27.20 -7.68 12.89
C ALA A 356 28.12 -6.88 13.83
N ALA A 357 29.45 -6.98 13.69
CA ALA A 357 30.40 -6.19 14.49
C ALA A 357 30.47 -4.72 14.06
N ALA A 358 30.09 -4.42 12.81
CA ALA A 358 30.02 -3.05 12.27
C ALA A 358 28.65 -2.39 12.46
N ASP A 359 27.59 -3.17 12.74
CA ASP A 359 26.24 -2.63 12.92
C ASP A 359 26.04 -2.00 14.30
N PRO A 360 25.85 -0.66 14.41
CA PRO A 360 25.58 0.00 15.69
C PRO A 360 24.24 -0.39 16.33
N LEU A 361 23.30 -0.97 15.57
CA LEU A 361 22.02 -1.46 16.08
C LEU A 361 22.05 -2.94 16.46
N LYS A 362 23.12 -3.67 16.15
CA LYS A 362 23.20 -5.08 16.49
C LYS A 362 23.37 -5.27 18.00
N ILE A 363 22.46 -6.03 18.59
CA ILE A 363 22.54 -6.53 19.96
C ILE A 363 22.56 -8.06 19.92
N SER A 364 23.49 -8.68 20.63
CA SER A 364 23.63 -10.14 20.72
C SER A 364 23.43 -10.63 22.14
N ASN A 365 22.63 -11.69 22.27
CA ASN A 365 22.42 -12.43 23.52
C ASN A 365 23.06 -13.83 23.50
N LEU A 366 23.93 -14.12 22.52
CA LEU A 366 24.53 -15.44 22.36
C LEU A 366 25.51 -15.83 23.47
N ASP A 367 26.13 -14.84 24.11
CA ASP A 367 27.04 -15.06 25.24
C ASP A 367 26.30 -15.38 26.56
N ASP A 368 24.98 -15.20 26.59
CA ASP A 368 24.15 -15.48 27.76
C ASP A 368 23.73 -16.96 27.79
N ASP A 369 23.54 -17.49 29.00
CA ASP A 369 23.01 -18.85 29.18
C ASP A 369 21.59 -18.99 28.58
N LEU A 370 21.20 -20.24 28.29
CA LEU A 370 19.81 -20.56 28.00
C LEU A 370 18.87 -20.09 29.11
N VAL A 371 17.65 -19.67 28.73
CA VAL A 371 16.56 -19.38 29.67
C VAL A 371 16.34 -20.58 30.60
N SER A 372 16.02 -20.30 31.86
CA SER A 372 16.05 -21.31 32.94
C SER A 372 15.24 -22.56 32.63
N ASP A 373 14.11 -22.41 31.93
CA ASP A 373 13.19 -23.50 31.62
C ASP A 373 13.73 -24.47 30.55
N LEU A 374 14.73 -24.06 29.76
CA LEU A 374 15.35 -24.88 28.70
C LEU A 374 16.65 -25.58 29.13
N ARG A 375 17.27 -25.13 30.23
CA ARG A 375 18.56 -25.68 30.69
C ARG A 375 18.48 -27.19 30.88
N ASN A 376 19.37 -27.93 30.22
CA ASN A 376 19.44 -29.39 30.22
C ASN A 376 18.19 -30.13 29.70
N ARG A 377 17.27 -29.46 28.98
CA ARG A 377 16.07 -30.09 28.40
C ARG A 377 16.13 -30.25 26.88
N LEU A 378 17.00 -29.50 26.20
CA LEU A 378 17.04 -29.48 24.73
C LEU A 378 17.66 -30.74 24.11
N HIS A 379 18.53 -31.46 24.83
CA HIS A 379 19.16 -32.69 24.33
C HIS A 379 18.16 -33.81 23.97
N ASP A 380 16.96 -33.80 24.57
CA ASP A 380 15.90 -34.78 24.33
C ASP A 380 14.84 -34.30 23.30
N VAL A 381 15.17 -33.25 22.53
CA VAL A 381 14.28 -32.61 21.54
C VAL A 381 14.84 -32.86 20.13
N PRO A 382 14.58 -34.02 19.52
CA PRO A 382 15.09 -34.31 18.17
C PRO A 382 14.42 -33.40 17.14
N ILE A 383 15.19 -32.68 16.32
CA ILE A 383 14.67 -31.84 15.23
C ILE A 383 15.20 -32.34 13.90
N ARG A 384 14.52 -33.34 13.34
CA ARG A 384 14.79 -33.83 11.98
C ARG A 384 14.19 -32.92 10.92
N HIS A 385 12.94 -32.51 11.12
CA HIS A 385 12.18 -31.70 10.18
C HIS A 385 11.82 -30.33 10.77
N VAL A 386 11.59 -29.36 9.89
CA VAL A 386 11.13 -28.02 10.23
C VAL A 386 10.00 -27.65 9.28
N ILE A 387 8.89 -27.17 9.83
CA ILE A 387 7.82 -26.53 9.07
C ILE A 387 7.62 -25.11 9.59
N VAL A 388 7.60 -24.13 8.68
CA VAL A 388 7.30 -22.73 8.97
C VAL A 388 5.95 -22.40 8.36
N LEU A 389 4.96 -22.15 9.20
CA LEU A 389 3.61 -21.77 8.83
C LEU A 389 3.51 -20.25 8.95
N VAL A 390 3.45 -19.58 7.80
CA VAL A 390 3.23 -18.14 7.71
C VAL A 390 1.74 -17.91 7.49
N LEU A 391 1.10 -17.28 8.46
CA LEU A 391 -0.33 -17.05 8.51
C LEU A 391 -0.67 -15.70 7.88
N GLU A 392 -1.30 -15.73 6.72
CA GLU A 392 -1.72 -14.55 5.97
C GLU A 392 -2.68 -13.69 6.80
N SER A 393 -2.46 -12.37 6.83
CA SER A 393 -3.34 -11.37 7.43
C SER A 393 -3.85 -11.73 8.85
N THR A 394 -3.07 -12.49 9.63
CA THR A 394 -3.46 -13.05 10.93
C THR A 394 -2.94 -12.19 12.07
N ARG A 395 -3.87 -11.55 12.78
CA ARG A 395 -3.57 -10.70 13.94
C ARG A 395 -3.14 -11.52 15.15
N ARG A 396 -2.34 -10.92 16.04
CA ARG A 396 -1.97 -11.55 17.32
C ARG A 396 -3.17 -11.85 18.23
N ASP A 397 -4.17 -10.97 18.26
CA ASP A 397 -5.34 -11.02 19.16
C ASP A 397 -6.44 -12.02 18.74
N VAL A 398 -6.21 -12.77 17.65
CA VAL A 398 -7.04 -13.90 17.21
C VAL A 398 -6.26 -15.23 17.23
N PHE A 399 -5.13 -15.30 17.95
CA PHE A 399 -4.29 -16.50 18.05
C PHE A 399 -3.79 -16.74 19.48
N PRO A 400 -4.65 -17.13 20.45
CA PRO A 400 -6.09 -17.37 20.31
C PRO A 400 -6.95 -16.12 20.53
N ILE A 401 -8.23 -16.19 20.13
CA ILE A 401 -9.21 -15.14 20.40
C ILE A 401 -9.63 -15.14 21.88
N LYS A 402 -9.85 -13.96 22.47
CA LYS A 402 -10.23 -13.82 23.89
C LYS A 402 -11.64 -13.25 24.07
N LYS A 403 -12.40 -13.82 25.00
CA LYS A 403 -13.64 -13.27 25.55
C LYS A 403 -13.34 -11.95 26.27
N ASP A 404 -14.23 -10.98 26.12
CA ASP A 404 -14.09 -9.61 26.64
C ASP A 404 -12.84 -8.84 26.11
N GLY A 405 -12.18 -9.37 25.05
CA GLY A 405 -11.13 -8.68 24.31
C GLY A 405 -11.67 -7.65 23.31
N PHE A 406 -10.77 -7.01 22.55
CA PHE A 406 -11.15 -5.96 21.61
C PHE A 406 -12.12 -6.43 20.51
N ILE A 407 -11.86 -7.60 19.93
CA ILE A 407 -12.74 -8.21 18.92
C ILE A 407 -14.12 -8.49 19.53
N TRP A 408 -14.16 -9.14 20.71
CA TRP A 408 -15.40 -9.44 21.43
C TRP A 408 -16.22 -8.17 21.71
N ASP A 409 -15.60 -7.14 22.29
CA ASP A 409 -16.21 -5.84 22.54
C ASP A 409 -16.81 -5.21 21.28
N THR A 410 -16.12 -5.37 20.15
CA THR A 410 -16.53 -4.79 18.86
C THR A 410 -17.72 -5.53 18.29
N LEU A 411 -17.71 -6.87 18.33
CA LEU A 411 -18.86 -7.69 17.94
C LEU A 411 -20.07 -7.45 18.84
N ALA A 412 -19.88 -7.40 20.16
CA ALA A 412 -20.95 -7.19 21.12
C ALA A 412 -21.73 -5.90 20.82
N LYS A 413 -21.01 -4.80 20.51
CA LYS A 413 -21.60 -3.49 20.14
C LYS A 413 -22.41 -3.50 18.86
N SER A 414 -22.23 -4.50 18.00
CA SER A 414 -23.02 -4.62 16.77
C SER A 414 -24.47 -5.03 17.07
N TYR A 415 -24.73 -5.67 18.21
CA TYR A 415 -26.05 -6.17 18.58
C TYR A 415 -26.83 -5.15 19.40
N ALA A 416 -28.16 -5.11 19.24
CA ALA A 416 -29.04 -4.14 19.91
C ALA A 416 -28.88 -4.07 21.45
N ASN A 417 -28.53 -5.20 22.09
CA ASN A 417 -28.34 -5.29 23.55
C ASN A 417 -26.88 -5.14 23.99
N ASN A 418 -25.95 -4.84 23.08
CA ASN A 418 -24.50 -4.88 23.32
C ASN A 418 -23.99 -6.22 23.86
N THR A 419 -24.62 -7.32 23.45
CA THR A 419 -24.31 -8.69 23.92
C THR A 419 -24.29 -9.66 22.76
N ILE A 420 -23.30 -10.54 22.73
CA ILE A 420 -23.17 -11.57 21.70
C ILE A 420 -24.26 -12.65 21.88
N PRO A 421 -24.99 -13.02 20.82
CA PRO A 421 -25.97 -14.11 20.88
C PRO A 421 -25.34 -15.47 21.20
N PRO A 422 -26.07 -16.42 21.82
CA PRO A 422 -25.53 -17.73 22.18
C PRO A 422 -24.91 -18.54 21.03
N GLU A 423 -25.46 -18.41 19.81
CA GLU A 423 -24.91 -19.09 18.63
C GLU A 423 -23.54 -18.53 18.21
N ALA A 424 -23.39 -17.21 18.22
CA ALA A 424 -22.12 -16.54 17.93
C ALA A 424 -21.11 -16.78 19.06
N GLU A 425 -21.53 -16.77 20.34
CA GLU A 425 -20.66 -17.12 21.47
C GLU A 425 -20.15 -18.56 21.37
N LYS A 426 -21.00 -19.52 20.99
CA LYS A 426 -20.58 -20.90 20.74
C LYS A 426 -19.53 -20.97 19.64
N MET A 427 -19.72 -20.25 18.53
CA MET A 427 -18.75 -20.20 17.43
C MET A 427 -17.41 -19.63 17.90
N LEU A 428 -17.42 -18.51 18.63
CA LEU A 428 -16.22 -17.86 19.17
C LEU A 428 -15.47 -18.78 20.14
N SER A 429 -16.18 -19.55 20.96
CA SER A 429 -15.57 -20.48 21.92
C SER A 429 -14.79 -21.64 21.28
N THR A 430 -15.09 -21.97 20.03
CA THR A 430 -14.40 -23.04 19.27
C THR A 430 -13.62 -22.49 18.07
N LEU A 431 -13.39 -21.16 18.02
CA LEU A 431 -12.84 -20.50 16.84
C LEU A 431 -11.36 -20.83 16.64
N THR A 432 -10.59 -20.86 17.73
CA THR A 432 -9.12 -20.92 17.73
C THR A 432 -8.55 -22.01 18.62
N SER A 433 -9.22 -23.17 18.70
CA SER A 433 -8.81 -24.26 19.60
C SER A 433 -7.40 -24.79 19.32
N THR A 434 -6.98 -24.77 18.06
CA THR A 434 -5.62 -25.18 17.67
C THR A 434 -4.61 -24.13 18.11
N ALA A 435 -4.92 -22.84 17.97
CA ALA A 435 -4.10 -21.77 18.53
C ALA A 435 -3.96 -21.90 20.07
N ASN A 436 -5.02 -22.25 20.81
CA ASN A 436 -4.93 -22.53 22.25
C ASN A 436 -3.97 -23.70 22.52
N PHE A 437 -4.08 -24.80 21.76
CA PHE A 437 -3.21 -25.97 21.89
C PHE A 437 -1.74 -25.66 21.60
N LEU A 438 -1.46 -24.85 20.57
CA LEU A 438 -0.11 -24.47 20.16
C LEU A 438 0.53 -23.46 21.10
N THR A 439 -0.25 -22.50 21.62
CA THR A 439 0.26 -21.45 22.50
C THR A 439 0.25 -21.83 23.97
N GLY A 440 -0.60 -22.78 24.36
CA GLY A 440 -0.91 -23.04 25.77
C GLY A 440 -1.69 -21.93 26.46
N ASP A 441 -2.15 -20.91 25.74
CA ASP A 441 -2.99 -19.84 26.28
C ASP A 441 -4.45 -20.32 26.35
N TYR A 442 -4.84 -20.84 27.50
CA TYR A 442 -6.24 -21.18 27.83
C TYR A 442 -6.89 -20.13 28.76
N GLU A 443 -6.24 -18.97 28.93
CA GLU A 443 -6.75 -17.82 29.69
C GLU A 443 -7.47 -16.85 28.74
N ASP A 444 -8.40 -17.39 27.96
CA ASP A 444 -9.19 -16.70 26.93
C ASP A 444 -10.64 -16.45 27.36
N GLY A 445 -11.04 -16.91 28.54
CA GLY A 445 -12.40 -16.76 29.08
C GLY A 445 -13.42 -17.78 28.57
N PHE A 446 -13.01 -18.76 27.76
CA PHE A 446 -13.86 -19.88 27.32
C PHE A 446 -13.65 -21.14 28.18
N GLN A 447 -14.61 -22.07 28.12
CA GLN A 447 -14.49 -23.37 28.77
C GLN A 447 -13.71 -24.33 27.87
N HIS A 448 -12.72 -25.01 28.45
CA HIS A 448 -11.83 -25.94 27.73
C HIS A 448 -11.82 -27.30 28.43
N ASP A 449 -12.18 -28.36 27.70
CA ASP A 449 -12.23 -29.72 28.23
C ASP A 449 -10.82 -30.28 28.55
N GLN A 450 -9.82 -29.88 27.75
CA GLN A 450 -8.42 -30.27 27.90
C GLN A 450 -7.51 -29.05 27.81
N ARG A 451 -6.51 -28.99 28.68
CA ARG A 451 -5.53 -27.89 28.78
C ARG A 451 -4.09 -28.40 28.67
N ASN A 452 -3.85 -29.24 27.67
CA ASN A 452 -2.55 -29.85 27.44
C ASN A 452 -1.88 -29.18 26.24
N PRO A 453 -0.96 -28.22 26.42
CA PRO A 453 -0.28 -27.59 25.31
C PRO A 453 0.66 -28.57 24.59
N ARG A 454 0.88 -28.38 23.28
CA ARG A 454 1.88 -29.13 22.50
C ARG A 454 3.32 -28.85 22.95
N GLY A 455 3.55 -27.85 23.80
CA GLY A 455 4.90 -27.45 24.22
C GLY A 455 5.57 -26.54 23.19
N GLY A 456 6.56 -25.74 23.65
CA GLY A 456 7.23 -24.76 22.81
C GLY A 456 7.39 -23.37 23.40
N ILE A 457 7.91 -22.45 22.60
CA ILE A 457 8.14 -21.05 22.96
C ILE A 457 7.08 -20.18 22.27
N VAL A 458 6.44 -19.29 23.02
CA VAL A 458 5.44 -18.34 22.52
C VAL A 458 5.90 -16.93 22.84
N ALA A 459 6.15 -16.13 21.81
CA ALA A 459 6.37 -14.69 21.98
C ALA A 459 5.02 -13.96 21.96
N SER A 460 4.68 -13.28 23.05
CA SER A 460 3.41 -12.58 23.17
C SER A 460 3.42 -11.18 22.52
N ASN A 461 4.61 -10.60 22.33
CA ASN A 461 4.82 -9.24 21.82
C ASN A 461 5.68 -9.24 20.53
N ALA A 462 5.22 -9.97 19.52
CA ALA A 462 5.92 -10.15 18.25
C ALA A 462 5.38 -9.24 17.13
N HIS A 463 6.30 -8.62 16.40
CA HIS A 463 5.99 -7.79 15.24
C HIS A 463 6.57 -8.36 13.95
N THR A 464 5.86 -8.22 12.83
CA THR A 464 6.41 -8.54 11.50
C THR A 464 7.43 -7.50 11.04
N GLY A 465 8.39 -7.90 10.20
CA GLY A 465 9.28 -6.97 9.51
C GLY A 465 8.58 -6.11 8.43
N SER A 466 7.39 -6.51 7.96
CA SER A 466 6.61 -5.71 7.01
C SER A 466 5.11 -6.04 7.06
N SER A 467 4.25 -5.04 6.86
CA SER A 467 2.81 -5.27 6.66
C SER A 467 2.41 -5.63 5.23
N TYR A 468 3.40 -6.02 4.40
CA TYR A 468 3.26 -6.50 3.03
C TYR A 468 3.81 -7.93 2.92
N THR A 469 2.97 -8.89 2.53
CA THR A 469 3.23 -10.34 2.55
C THR A 469 4.58 -10.76 1.97
N LEU A 470 4.93 -10.33 0.74
CA LEU A 470 6.18 -10.78 0.12
C LEU A 470 7.43 -10.25 0.86
N LYS A 471 7.33 -9.07 1.45
CA LYS A 471 8.39 -8.47 2.27
C LYS A 471 8.50 -9.16 3.63
N SER A 472 7.40 -9.55 4.25
CA SER A 472 7.43 -10.27 5.52
C SER A 472 7.95 -11.71 5.37
N LEU A 473 7.77 -12.34 4.21
CA LEU A 473 8.44 -13.60 3.88
C LEU A 473 9.97 -13.45 3.90
N VAL A 474 10.51 -12.34 3.37
CA VAL A 474 11.95 -12.05 3.43
C VAL A 474 12.42 -11.89 4.88
N ALA A 475 11.67 -11.16 5.72
CA ALA A 475 12.00 -11.04 7.14
C ALA A 475 11.99 -12.39 7.87
N THR A 476 10.99 -13.23 7.61
CA THR A 476 10.78 -14.50 8.31
C THR A 476 11.75 -15.60 7.85
N LEU A 477 11.91 -15.75 6.53
CA LEU A 477 12.66 -16.85 5.92
C LEU A 477 14.11 -16.49 5.58
N CYS A 478 14.49 -15.21 5.66
CA CYS A 478 15.88 -14.77 5.50
C CYS A 478 16.46 -14.03 6.70
N GLY A 479 15.64 -13.66 7.70
CA GLY A 479 16.13 -12.86 8.84
C GLY A 479 16.60 -11.46 8.41
N LEU A 480 16.09 -10.97 7.29
CA LEU A 480 16.50 -9.71 6.65
C LEU A 480 15.47 -8.62 6.87
N ALA A 481 15.89 -7.46 7.33
CA ALA A 481 15.01 -6.29 7.37
C ALA A 481 14.60 -5.89 5.93
N PRO A 482 13.29 -5.88 5.58
CA PRO A 482 12.85 -5.67 4.20
C PRO A 482 13.26 -4.30 3.66
N VAL A 483 13.35 -4.16 2.34
CA VAL A 483 13.73 -2.87 1.75
C VAL A 483 12.60 -1.85 1.92
N ALA A 484 12.95 -0.65 2.39
CA ALA A 484 12.05 0.47 2.59
C ALA A 484 11.67 1.15 1.26
N ALA A 485 11.05 0.38 0.36
CA ALA A 485 10.60 0.78 -0.95
C ALA A 485 9.26 0.11 -1.31
N ASP A 486 8.48 0.75 -2.17
CA ASP A 486 7.16 0.25 -2.57
C ASP A 486 7.29 -1.08 -3.35
N PHE A 487 6.43 -2.03 -3.01
CA PHE A 487 6.26 -3.33 -3.66
C PHE A 487 7.49 -4.26 -3.54
N ASN A 488 7.36 -5.47 -4.07
CA ASN A 488 8.42 -6.47 -4.10
C ASN A 488 9.50 -6.04 -5.08
N VAL A 489 10.61 -5.52 -4.54
CA VAL A 489 11.79 -5.14 -5.32
C VAL A 489 13.02 -5.91 -4.87
N GLU A 490 12.94 -6.62 -3.75
CA GLU A 490 14.01 -7.40 -3.14
C GLU A 490 14.67 -8.35 -4.14
N PHE A 491 13.88 -9.04 -4.96
CA PHE A 491 14.40 -10.01 -5.95
C PHE A 491 15.38 -9.41 -6.97
N LYS A 492 15.26 -8.10 -7.26
CA LYS A 492 16.17 -7.35 -8.16
C LYS A 492 17.38 -6.78 -7.45
N ASN A 493 17.40 -6.83 -6.11
CA ASN A 493 18.37 -6.17 -5.27
C ASN A 493 19.25 -7.21 -4.55
N HIS A 494 20.18 -6.72 -3.73
CA HIS A 494 21.18 -7.54 -3.07
C HIS A 494 20.67 -8.13 -1.75
N PHE A 495 20.59 -9.47 -1.67
CA PHE A 495 20.33 -10.19 -0.43
C PHE A 495 21.61 -10.25 0.42
N TYR A 496 21.69 -9.39 1.44
CA TYR A 496 22.90 -9.22 2.24
C TYR A 496 23.06 -10.22 3.39
N GLN A 497 22.25 -11.29 3.44
CA GLN A 497 22.46 -12.50 4.24
C GLN A 497 21.80 -13.69 3.52
N PRO A 498 22.31 -14.93 3.73
CA PRO A 498 21.69 -16.14 3.19
C PRO A 498 20.34 -16.45 3.84
N CYS A 499 19.32 -16.70 3.03
CA CYS A 499 18.03 -17.22 3.48
C CYS A 499 18.11 -18.66 4.03
N LEU A 500 17.11 -19.09 4.79
CA LEU A 500 17.06 -20.42 5.41
C LEU A 500 17.26 -21.57 4.39
N PRO A 501 16.64 -21.59 3.18
CA PRO A 501 16.95 -22.60 2.17
C PRO A 501 18.43 -22.64 1.76
N HIS A 502 19.09 -21.48 1.65
CA HIS A 502 20.53 -21.39 1.36
C HIS A 502 21.36 -21.97 2.50
N ILE A 503 21.02 -21.60 3.75
CA ILE A 503 21.70 -22.10 4.94
C ILE A 503 21.60 -23.62 4.99
N LEU A 504 20.39 -24.19 4.88
CA LEU A 504 20.17 -25.64 4.93
C LEU A 504 20.89 -26.38 3.79
N LYS A 505 20.89 -25.80 2.58
CA LYS A 505 21.66 -26.34 1.44
C LYS A 505 23.16 -26.31 1.69
N ALA A 506 23.68 -25.27 2.36
CA ALA A 506 25.08 -25.21 2.75
C ALA A 506 25.42 -26.28 3.79
N LEU A 507 24.55 -26.52 4.78
CA LEU A 507 24.74 -27.59 5.77
C LEU A 507 24.81 -28.98 5.13
N ASN A 508 24.00 -29.27 4.10
CA ASN A 508 24.07 -30.53 3.35
C ASN A 508 25.46 -30.84 2.80
N SER A 509 26.24 -29.82 2.43
CA SER A 509 27.60 -30.00 1.89
C SER A 509 28.61 -30.44 2.95
N LEU A 510 28.33 -30.18 4.23
CA LEU A 510 29.21 -30.44 5.37
C LEU A 510 29.01 -31.83 5.97
N ASP A 511 27.82 -32.40 5.80
CA ASP A 511 27.39 -33.60 6.53
C ASP A 511 27.86 -34.93 5.91
N ASN A 512 28.27 -34.92 4.63
CA ASN A 512 28.59 -36.11 3.82
C ASN A 512 29.72 -37.01 4.34
N ASN A 513 30.61 -36.51 5.23
CA ASN A 513 31.78 -37.24 5.73
C ASN A 513 31.88 -37.30 7.26
N SER A 514 30.82 -36.94 7.99
CA SER A 514 30.89 -36.83 9.46
C SER A 514 30.79 -38.20 10.14
N THR A 515 31.71 -38.47 11.08
CA THR A 515 31.67 -39.63 11.99
C THR A 515 31.63 -39.10 13.43
N GLY A 516 30.55 -39.35 14.18
CA GLY A 516 30.39 -38.82 15.53
C GLY A 516 29.03 -39.10 16.18
N ASN A 517 28.90 -38.70 17.46
CA ASN A 517 27.73 -38.92 18.33
C ASN A 517 26.52 -38.01 18.04
N ALA A 518 26.32 -37.56 16.80
CA ALA A 518 25.11 -36.81 16.44
C ALA A 518 23.91 -37.77 16.28
N GLN A 519 22.69 -37.23 16.38
CA GLN A 519 21.49 -38.04 16.10
C GLN A 519 21.58 -38.59 14.66
N GLU A 520 21.07 -39.81 14.43
CA GLU A 520 21.30 -40.52 13.15
C GLU A 520 20.83 -39.70 11.93
N PHE A 521 19.73 -38.99 12.05
CA PHE A 521 19.19 -38.15 10.99
C PHE A 521 19.98 -36.86 10.74
N ALA A 522 20.92 -36.50 11.60
CA ALA A 522 21.70 -35.25 11.45
C ALA A 522 22.58 -35.26 10.20
N ARG A 523 22.84 -36.45 9.61
CA ARG A 523 23.57 -36.65 8.34
C ARG A 523 22.68 -36.60 7.09
N PHE A 524 21.37 -36.64 7.27
CA PHE A 524 20.41 -36.67 6.18
C PHE A 524 20.32 -35.28 5.52
N PRO A 525 20.28 -35.18 4.19
CA PRO A 525 20.21 -33.90 3.52
C PRO A 525 18.85 -33.24 3.72
N TRP A 526 18.86 -31.92 3.89
CA TRP A 526 17.68 -31.06 3.88
C TRP A 526 17.15 -30.84 2.48
N ARG A 527 15.83 -30.98 2.34
CA ARG A 527 15.05 -30.55 1.17
C ARG A 527 14.14 -29.40 1.55
N SER A 528 14.25 -28.30 0.82
CA SER A 528 13.52 -27.06 1.07
C SER A 528 12.36 -26.90 0.09
N MET A 529 11.15 -26.71 0.60
CA MET A 529 9.92 -26.55 -0.20
C MET A 529 9.11 -25.34 0.27
N PHE A 530 8.42 -24.70 -0.66
CA PHE A 530 7.46 -23.64 -0.39
C PHE A 530 6.11 -24.01 -1.01
N MET A 531 5.03 -23.98 -0.23
CA MET A 531 3.70 -24.36 -0.69
C MET A 531 2.66 -23.29 -0.34
N GLN A 532 1.82 -22.92 -1.30
CA GLN A 532 0.66 -22.05 -1.09
C GLN A 532 -0.47 -22.41 -2.04
N SER A 533 -1.72 -22.19 -1.61
CA SER A 533 -2.91 -22.34 -2.45
C SER A 533 -3.30 -21.03 -3.16
N ALA A 534 -2.45 -20.00 -3.04
CA ALA A 534 -2.55 -18.72 -3.73
C ALA A 534 -1.72 -18.65 -5.02
N THR A 535 -1.98 -17.63 -5.84
CA THR A 535 -1.18 -17.33 -7.03
C THR A 535 0.28 -17.07 -6.67
N GLY A 536 1.21 -17.67 -7.41
CA GLY A 536 2.65 -17.38 -7.29
C GLY A 536 3.15 -16.27 -8.22
N THR A 537 2.23 -15.58 -8.92
CA THR A 537 2.56 -14.62 -9.97
C THR A 537 2.37 -13.17 -9.56
N PHE A 538 1.70 -12.93 -8.44
CA PHE A 538 1.46 -11.59 -7.93
C PHE A 538 2.79 -10.90 -7.58
N ASP A 539 2.96 -9.67 -8.07
CA ASP A 539 4.09 -8.79 -7.78
C ASP A 539 5.45 -9.52 -7.78
N TYR A 540 5.71 -10.32 -8.81
CA TYR A 540 6.97 -11.05 -9.00
C TYR A 540 7.36 -12.00 -7.84
N GLN A 541 6.39 -12.64 -7.18
CA GLN A 541 6.68 -13.64 -6.14
C GLN A 541 7.57 -14.80 -6.63
N GLY A 542 7.33 -15.36 -7.82
CA GLY A 542 8.18 -16.44 -8.37
C GLY A 542 9.68 -16.11 -8.40
N PRO A 543 10.10 -14.99 -9.04
CA PRO A 543 11.49 -14.51 -8.97
C PRO A 543 12.03 -14.30 -7.56
N LEU A 544 11.20 -13.79 -6.64
CA LEU A 544 11.57 -13.67 -5.23
C LEU A 544 11.86 -15.04 -4.61
N MET A 545 10.98 -16.03 -4.80
CA MET A 545 11.17 -17.36 -4.22
C MET A 545 12.42 -18.05 -4.75
N SER A 546 12.71 -17.89 -6.05
CA SER A 546 13.96 -18.38 -6.64
C SER A 546 15.18 -17.72 -6.00
N THR A 547 15.13 -16.40 -5.79
CA THR A 547 16.20 -15.64 -5.12
C THR A 547 16.38 -16.05 -3.66
N MET A 548 15.32 -16.48 -2.97
CA MET A 548 15.37 -16.98 -1.60
C MET A 548 15.84 -18.45 -1.49
N GLY A 549 16.10 -19.11 -2.61
CA GLY A 549 16.68 -20.46 -2.66
C GLY A 549 15.68 -21.59 -2.86
N PHE A 550 14.41 -21.29 -3.20
CA PHE A 550 13.44 -22.31 -3.57
C PHE A 550 13.51 -22.60 -5.08
N SER A 551 13.55 -23.89 -5.43
CA SER A 551 13.52 -24.31 -6.83
C SER A 551 12.10 -24.14 -7.41
N GLU A 552 11.97 -24.09 -8.74
CA GLU A 552 10.64 -24.07 -9.39
C GLU A 552 9.83 -25.34 -9.09
N GLU A 553 10.49 -26.48 -8.93
CA GLU A 553 9.84 -27.77 -8.62
C GLU A 553 9.35 -27.85 -7.18
N ASP A 554 10.03 -27.15 -6.27
CA ASP A 554 9.72 -27.12 -4.85
C ASP A 554 8.85 -25.88 -4.47
N PHE A 555 8.41 -25.08 -5.44
CA PHE A 555 7.49 -23.95 -5.26
C PHE A 555 6.09 -24.29 -5.80
N ILE A 556 5.20 -24.75 -4.90
CA ILE A 556 3.83 -25.16 -5.23
C ILE A 556 2.88 -23.98 -5.08
N THR A 557 2.16 -23.67 -6.15
CA THR A 557 1.21 -22.54 -6.23
C THR A 557 -0.14 -22.98 -6.79
N ARG A 558 -1.14 -22.11 -6.72
CA ARG A 558 -2.45 -22.31 -7.35
C ARG A 558 -2.36 -22.68 -8.83
N GLU A 559 -1.50 -21.99 -9.60
CA GLU A 559 -1.33 -22.24 -11.03
C GLU A 559 -0.87 -23.68 -11.29
N TYR A 560 0.06 -24.18 -10.48
CA TYR A 560 0.53 -25.56 -10.57
C TYR A 560 -0.58 -26.54 -10.18
N LEU A 561 -1.25 -26.31 -9.04
CA LEU A 561 -2.33 -27.17 -8.52
C LEU A 561 -3.50 -27.32 -9.50
N GLN A 562 -3.84 -26.26 -10.25
CA GLN A 562 -4.91 -26.26 -11.25
C GLN A 562 -4.43 -26.66 -12.66
N SER A 563 -3.15 -27.02 -12.82
CA SER A 563 -2.60 -27.48 -14.09
C SER A 563 -2.69 -29.01 -14.25
N SER A 564 -2.57 -29.49 -15.49
CA SER A 564 -2.44 -30.93 -15.77
C SER A 564 -1.10 -31.53 -15.31
N ARG A 565 -0.15 -30.69 -14.87
CA ARG A 565 1.17 -31.11 -14.35
C ARG A 565 1.17 -31.42 -12.86
N ALA A 566 0.07 -31.13 -12.16
CA ALA A 566 -0.10 -31.38 -10.74
C ALA A 566 0.14 -32.87 -10.40
N LYS A 567 1.04 -33.15 -9.45
CA LYS A 567 1.43 -34.53 -9.05
C LYS A 567 0.24 -35.39 -8.64
N PHE A 568 -0.71 -34.81 -7.91
CA PHE A 568 -1.93 -35.49 -7.43
C PHE A 568 -3.15 -35.23 -8.32
N GLY A 569 -2.93 -34.83 -9.56
CA GLY A 569 -3.99 -34.44 -10.47
C GLY A 569 -4.48 -33.01 -10.25
N LYS A 570 -5.15 -32.49 -11.28
CA LYS A 570 -5.66 -31.12 -11.32
C LYS A 570 -6.71 -30.91 -10.23
N GLN A 571 -6.51 -29.89 -9.41
CA GLN A 571 -7.46 -29.45 -8.39
C GLN A 571 -8.55 -28.58 -9.03
N GLU A 572 -9.82 -29.00 -8.93
CA GLU A 572 -10.97 -28.28 -9.53
C GLU A 572 -11.81 -27.54 -8.49
N MET A 573 -11.17 -27.02 -7.44
CA MET A 573 -11.84 -26.27 -6.38
C MET A 573 -12.16 -24.84 -6.82
N ALA A 574 -13.29 -24.32 -6.35
CA ALA A 574 -13.66 -22.92 -6.52
C ALA A 574 -12.70 -22.00 -5.74
N GLU A 575 -12.55 -20.77 -6.22
CA GLU A 575 -11.71 -19.75 -5.58
C GLU A 575 -12.32 -19.29 -4.24
N THR A 576 -11.49 -19.13 -3.21
CA THR A 576 -11.91 -18.54 -1.92
C THR A 576 -11.84 -17.01 -1.96
N ASN A 577 -10.93 -16.47 -2.75
CA ASN A 577 -10.82 -15.05 -3.07
C ASN A 577 -10.12 -14.88 -4.44
N TYR A 578 -9.84 -13.64 -4.85
CA TYR A 578 -9.23 -13.36 -6.16
C TYR A 578 -7.77 -13.84 -6.31
N PHE A 579 -7.14 -14.38 -5.26
CA PHE A 579 -5.79 -14.93 -5.27
C PHE A 579 -5.72 -16.44 -5.05
N SER A 580 -6.66 -17.05 -4.34
CA SER A 580 -6.48 -18.41 -3.80
C SER A 580 -7.63 -19.38 -4.03
N ILE A 581 -7.27 -20.67 -4.00
CA ILE A 581 -8.19 -21.80 -3.75
C ILE A 581 -8.01 -22.28 -2.31
N PRO A 582 -8.91 -23.14 -1.79
CA PRO A 582 -8.83 -23.65 -0.42
C PRO A 582 -7.50 -24.37 -0.12
N GLU A 583 -6.94 -24.13 1.06
CA GLU A 583 -5.66 -24.68 1.52
C GLU A 583 -5.63 -26.20 1.54
N VAL A 584 -6.78 -26.85 1.75
CA VAL A 584 -6.90 -28.32 1.69
C VAL A 584 -6.46 -28.94 0.36
N SER A 585 -6.36 -28.15 -0.71
CA SER A 585 -5.76 -28.57 -1.98
C SER A 585 -4.27 -28.98 -1.88
N LEU A 586 -3.59 -28.60 -0.79
CA LEU A 586 -2.20 -28.93 -0.51
C LEU A 586 -2.02 -30.17 0.37
N GLU A 587 -3.09 -30.77 0.89
CA GLU A 587 -3.02 -31.87 1.86
C GLU A 587 -2.13 -33.03 1.40
N ASP A 588 -2.37 -33.53 0.19
CA ASP A 588 -1.58 -34.64 -0.36
C ASP A 588 -0.11 -34.26 -0.59
N TYR A 589 0.17 -32.99 -0.89
CA TYR A 589 1.53 -32.49 -1.11
C TYR A 589 2.32 -32.40 0.21
N ILE A 590 1.69 -31.87 1.26
CA ILE A 590 2.31 -31.81 2.60
C ILE A 590 2.57 -33.24 3.10
N ARG A 591 1.58 -34.12 2.99
CA ARG A 591 1.71 -35.53 3.38
C ARG A 591 2.84 -36.23 2.64
N ASP A 592 2.90 -36.05 1.32
CA ASP A 592 3.91 -36.66 0.46
C ASP A 592 5.32 -36.15 0.76
N ALA A 593 5.49 -34.88 1.11
CA ALA A 593 6.78 -34.31 1.51
C ALA A 593 7.39 -35.09 2.69
N PHE A 594 6.63 -35.32 3.76
CA PHE A 594 7.10 -36.06 4.94
C PHE A 594 7.23 -37.56 4.66
N ARG A 595 6.29 -38.15 3.94
CA ARG A 595 6.35 -39.57 3.55
C ARG A 595 7.59 -39.89 2.70
N THR A 596 7.89 -39.03 1.73
CA THR A 596 9.05 -39.17 0.85
C THR A 596 10.35 -39.02 1.64
N ALA A 597 10.42 -38.03 2.53
CA ALA A 597 11.60 -37.82 3.36
C ALA A 597 11.88 -38.99 4.30
N ASN A 598 10.83 -39.65 4.82
CA ASN A 598 10.99 -40.83 5.65
C ASN A 598 11.58 -42.02 4.86
N THR A 599 11.15 -42.22 3.61
CA THR A 599 11.64 -43.32 2.77
C THR A 599 13.00 -43.06 2.13
N SER A 600 13.37 -41.79 1.94
CA SER A 600 14.59 -41.39 1.24
C SER A 600 15.73 -40.95 2.16
N GLU A 601 15.56 -41.11 3.49
CA GLU A 601 16.53 -40.65 4.49
C GLU A 601 16.85 -39.14 4.30
N GLU A 602 15.81 -38.31 4.14
CA GLU A 602 15.94 -36.86 4.00
C GLU A 602 15.36 -36.12 5.22
N ARG A 603 15.65 -34.83 5.28
CA ARG A 603 15.07 -33.85 6.21
C ARG A 603 14.19 -32.88 5.44
N VAL A 604 13.09 -32.46 6.05
CA VAL A 604 12.13 -31.56 5.40
C VAL A 604 12.28 -30.18 6.01
N PHE A 605 12.50 -29.20 5.16
CA PHE A 605 12.15 -27.81 5.45
C PHE A 605 10.98 -27.42 4.56
N LEU A 606 9.81 -27.18 5.15
CA LEU A 606 8.61 -26.77 4.44
C LEU A 606 8.16 -25.40 4.94
N SER A 607 8.10 -24.41 4.07
CA SER A 607 7.42 -23.15 4.33
C SER A 607 6.03 -23.19 3.70
N HIS A 608 4.99 -22.84 4.45
CA HIS A 608 3.63 -22.76 3.94
C HIS A 608 3.02 -21.40 4.26
N LEU A 609 2.55 -20.68 3.23
CA LEU A 609 1.79 -19.45 3.37
C LEU A 609 0.29 -19.76 3.22
N THR A 610 -0.50 -19.46 4.25
CA THR A 610 -1.97 -19.52 4.17
C THR A 610 -2.50 -18.37 3.31
N SER A 611 -3.77 -18.36 2.94
CA SER A 611 -4.29 -17.37 1.96
C SER A 611 -5.76 -16.99 2.14
N THR A 612 -6.57 -17.84 2.77
CA THR A 612 -8.02 -17.63 2.93
C THR A 612 -8.37 -16.41 3.79
N THR A 613 -7.46 -15.99 4.66
CA THR A 613 -7.56 -14.79 5.50
C THR A 613 -7.21 -13.48 4.78
N HIS A 614 -6.74 -13.53 3.53
CA HIS A 614 -6.59 -12.34 2.69
C HIS A 614 -7.96 -11.80 2.26
N HIS A 615 -8.09 -10.46 2.17
CA HIS A 615 -9.31 -9.82 1.66
C HIS A 615 -9.59 -10.28 0.21
N ALA A 616 -10.81 -10.60 -0.22
CA ALA A 616 -12.11 -10.37 0.41
C ALA A 616 -12.68 -11.63 1.10
N TRP A 617 -12.02 -12.07 2.18
CA TRP A 617 -12.49 -13.00 3.23
C TRP A 617 -13.65 -13.94 2.84
N GLY A 618 -13.39 -14.81 1.86
CA GLY A 618 -14.29 -15.87 1.47
C GLY A 618 -13.85 -17.20 2.07
N VAL A 619 -14.82 -17.98 2.55
CA VAL A 619 -14.59 -19.36 2.98
C VAL A 619 -15.02 -20.35 1.88
N PRO A 620 -14.43 -21.55 1.79
CA PRO A 620 -14.84 -22.56 0.82
C PRO A 620 -16.33 -22.92 0.93
N GLU A 621 -16.97 -23.38 -0.15
CA GLU A 621 -18.40 -23.76 -0.13
C GLU A 621 -18.75 -24.86 0.88
N SER A 622 -17.78 -25.70 1.24
CA SER A 622 -17.94 -26.72 2.28
C SER A 622 -18.07 -26.13 3.69
N GLU A 623 -17.73 -24.87 3.87
CA GLU A 623 -17.77 -24.17 5.14
C GLU A 623 -19.10 -23.47 5.36
N THR A 624 -19.68 -23.67 6.54
CA THR A 624 -20.89 -22.94 6.94
C THR A 624 -20.51 -21.56 7.45
N TYR A 625 -20.89 -20.50 6.72
CA TYR A 625 -20.77 -19.13 7.22
C TYR A 625 -21.69 -18.93 8.44
N ILE A 626 -21.12 -18.40 9.53
CA ILE A 626 -21.87 -18.02 10.73
C ILE A 626 -21.75 -16.50 10.91
N PRO A 627 -22.86 -15.75 10.87
CA PRO A 627 -22.83 -14.31 11.09
C PRO A 627 -22.51 -14.00 12.57
N LEU A 628 -21.46 -13.22 12.80
CA LEU A 628 -20.98 -12.81 14.13
C LEU A 628 -21.28 -11.35 14.48
N ALA A 629 -21.83 -10.59 13.53
CA ALA A 629 -22.26 -9.21 13.72
C ALA A 629 -23.62 -8.97 13.05
N GLU A 630 -24.40 -8.00 13.54
CA GLU A 630 -25.56 -7.49 12.78
C GLU A 630 -25.07 -6.77 11.51
N SER A 631 -25.88 -6.81 10.44
CA SER A 631 -25.50 -6.32 9.12
C SER A 631 -25.05 -4.86 9.13
N GLY A 632 -24.00 -4.53 8.37
CA GLY A 632 -23.43 -3.19 8.30
C GLY A 632 -21.90 -3.20 8.20
N GLU A 633 -21.24 -2.20 8.79
CA GLU A 633 -19.78 -2.01 8.71
C GLU A 633 -18.97 -3.18 9.33
N LEU A 634 -19.56 -3.96 10.24
CA LEU A 634 -18.90 -5.08 10.93
C LEU A 634 -19.11 -6.45 10.27
N ASP A 635 -19.83 -6.51 9.14
CA ASP A 635 -19.97 -7.75 8.37
C ASP A 635 -18.60 -8.27 7.87
N HIS A 636 -17.70 -7.35 7.52
CA HIS A 636 -16.30 -7.65 7.20
C HIS A 636 -15.57 -8.38 8.33
N LEU A 637 -15.77 -7.96 9.58
CA LEU A 637 -15.18 -8.63 10.75
C LEU A 637 -15.76 -10.05 10.92
N SER A 638 -17.06 -10.23 10.70
CA SER A 638 -17.71 -11.55 10.71
C SER A 638 -17.11 -12.48 9.65
N HIS A 639 -16.94 -12.00 8.41
CA HIS A 639 -16.28 -12.74 7.33
C HIS A 639 -14.83 -13.12 7.68
N TYR A 640 -14.03 -12.17 8.16
CA TYR A 640 -12.65 -12.41 8.58
C TYR A 640 -12.55 -13.52 9.65
N LEU A 641 -13.39 -13.46 10.69
CA LEU A 641 -13.39 -14.46 11.76
C LEU A 641 -13.81 -15.86 11.31
N ASN A 642 -14.66 -15.97 10.29
CA ASN A 642 -14.95 -17.27 9.66
C ASN A 642 -13.73 -17.81 8.89
N CYS A 643 -12.95 -16.94 8.24
CA CYS A 643 -11.67 -17.34 7.63
C CYS A 643 -10.64 -17.78 8.68
N ILE A 644 -10.55 -17.08 9.82
CA ILE A 644 -9.66 -17.49 10.94
C ILE A 644 -10.05 -18.87 11.46
N ARG A 645 -11.35 -19.15 11.62
CA ARG A 645 -11.82 -20.49 12.01
C ARG A 645 -11.42 -21.58 11.01
N TYR A 646 -11.49 -21.27 9.71
CA TYR A 646 -11.04 -22.19 8.66
C TYR A 646 -9.53 -22.42 8.74
N GLN A 647 -8.75 -21.35 8.89
CA GLN A 647 -7.30 -21.43 9.07
C GLN A 647 -6.91 -22.27 10.29
N ASP A 648 -7.57 -22.08 11.44
CA ASP A 648 -7.27 -22.84 12.66
C ASP A 648 -7.44 -24.35 12.45
N ARG A 649 -8.52 -24.78 11.78
CA ARG A 649 -8.71 -26.21 11.42
C ARG A 649 -7.73 -26.72 10.37
N TRP A 650 -7.26 -25.85 9.49
CA TRP A 650 -6.19 -26.23 8.56
C TRP A 650 -4.88 -26.50 9.30
N LEU A 651 -4.56 -25.71 10.33
CA LEU A 651 -3.42 -25.99 11.21
C LEU A 651 -3.58 -27.32 11.95
N GLU A 652 -4.78 -27.61 12.49
CA GLU A 652 -5.09 -28.91 13.09
C GLU A 652 -4.82 -30.06 12.10
N LYS A 653 -5.22 -29.88 10.84
CA LYS A 653 -5.01 -30.88 9.79
C LYS A 653 -3.53 -31.10 9.48
N ILE A 654 -2.72 -30.05 9.42
CA ILE A 654 -1.27 -30.16 9.26
C ILE A 654 -0.66 -30.95 10.44
N LEU A 655 -1.03 -30.62 11.67
CA LEU A 655 -0.54 -31.35 12.86
C LEU A 655 -0.95 -32.83 12.80
N THR A 656 -2.18 -33.12 12.39
CA THR A 656 -2.68 -34.49 12.19
C THR A 656 -1.87 -35.25 11.15
N ILE A 657 -1.50 -34.60 10.02
CA ILE A 657 -0.62 -35.22 9.01
C ILE A 657 0.73 -35.61 9.63
N LEU A 658 1.33 -34.74 10.45
CA LEU A 658 2.60 -35.05 11.12
C LEU A 658 2.47 -36.24 12.08
N GLU A 659 1.34 -36.36 12.78
CA GLU A 659 1.05 -37.49 13.67
C GLU A 659 0.85 -38.79 12.88
N GLU A 660 0.04 -38.75 11.82
CA GLU A 660 -0.28 -39.91 10.97
C GLU A 660 0.95 -40.44 10.22
N GLU A 661 1.83 -39.56 9.74
CA GLU A 661 3.09 -39.96 9.11
C GLU A 661 4.20 -40.30 10.14
N GLY A 662 3.90 -40.19 11.45
CA GLY A 662 4.80 -40.59 12.53
C GLY A 662 6.00 -39.68 12.78
N VAL A 663 5.98 -38.45 12.25
CA VAL A 663 7.08 -37.48 12.29
C VAL A 663 6.86 -36.33 13.28
N ALA A 664 5.71 -36.28 13.96
CA ALA A 664 5.34 -35.20 14.88
C ALA A 664 6.35 -34.96 16.00
N ASN A 665 6.97 -36.02 16.54
CA ASN A 665 7.95 -35.94 17.63
C ASN A 665 9.36 -35.57 17.18
N GLU A 666 9.60 -35.42 15.88
CA GLU A 666 10.88 -34.99 15.30
C GLU A 666 10.73 -33.75 14.39
N THR A 667 9.58 -33.07 14.47
CA THR A 667 9.25 -31.91 13.64
C THR A 667 9.06 -30.66 14.48
N MET A 668 9.92 -29.66 14.24
CA MET A 668 9.74 -28.31 14.76
C MET A 668 8.68 -27.58 13.92
N VAL A 669 7.61 -27.12 14.56
CA VAL A 669 6.54 -26.34 13.92
C VAL A 669 6.68 -24.89 14.34
N ILE A 670 7.10 -24.02 13.42
CA ILE A 670 7.20 -22.57 13.64
C ILE A 670 5.98 -21.92 13.03
N ILE A 671 5.30 -21.05 13.77
CA ILE A 671 4.08 -20.38 13.33
C ILE A 671 4.26 -18.88 13.54
N THR A 672 4.04 -18.10 12.50
CA THR A 672 4.03 -16.64 12.58
C THR A 672 2.98 -16.05 11.65
N GLY A 673 2.49 -14.86 11.95
CA GLY A 673 1.76 -14.07 10.95
C GLY A 673 2.72 -13.43 9.95
N ASP A 674 2.27 -13.24 8.71
CA ASP A 674 2.97 -12.37 7.75
C ASP A 674 2.75 -10.89 8.14
N HIS A 675 1.52 -10.54 8.52
CA HIS A 675 1.07 -9.29 9.10
C HIS A 675 -0.36 -9.43 9.68
N GLY A 676 -0.82 -8.44 10.45
CA GLY A 676 -2.22 -8.36 10.90
C GLY A 676 -3.10 -7.57 9.93
N THR A 677 -4.39 -7.37 10.26
CA THR A 677 -5.32 -6.56 9.47
C THR A 677 -6.21 -5.69 10.38
N PRO A 678 -6.47 -4.41 10.05
CA PRO A 678 -7.19 -3.48 10.92
C PRO A 678 -8.72 -3.59 10.78
N VAL A 679 -9.24 -4.80 10.58
CA VAL A 679 -10.65 -5.06 10.26
C VAL A 679 -11.61 -4.69 11.39
N ALA A 680 -11.23 -4.91 12.64
CA ALA A 680 -12.05 -4.51 13.79
C ALA A 680 -11.98 -3.00 14.09
N GLU A 681 -10.96 -2.32 13.58
CA GLU A 681 -10.74 -0.89 13.68
C GLU A 681 -11.47 -0.11 12.56
N GLY A 682 -12.11 -0.82 11.63
CA GLY A 682 -12.91 -0.26 10.53
C GLY A 682 -12.14 -0.14 9.20
N GLY A 683 -10.89 -0.62 9.13
CA GLY A 683 -10.14 -0.73 7.87
C GLY A 683 -10.40 -2.06 7.17
N VAL A 684 -10.01 -2.18 5.89
CA VAL A 684 -10.12 -3.45 5.14
C VAL A 684 -8.81 -3.90 4.50
N ALA A 685 -7.79 -3.03 4.47
CA ALA A 685 -6.50 -3.29 3.86
C ALA A 685 -5.36 -2.67 4.68
N THR A 686 -4.16 -3.23 4.54
CA THR A 686 -2.92 -2.70 5.14
C THR A 686 -2.23 -1.64 4.27
N TYR A 687 -2.73 -1.40 3.05
CA TYR A 687 -2.16 -0.41 2.13
C TYR A 687 -2.23 1.01 2.69
N ASN A 688 -1.07 1.63 2.89
CA ASN A 688 -0.89 2.92 3.58
C ASN A 688 -1.62 3.00 4.92
N ASN A 689 -1.70 1.87 5.62
CA ASN A 689 -2.39 1.78 6.89
C ASN A 689 -1.39 1.46 8.00
N PRO A 690 -1.08 2.43 8.87
CA PRO A 690 -0.09 2.24 9.92
C PRO A 690 -0.74 2.00 11.30
N GLU A 691 -1.90 1.34 11.34
CA GLU A 691 -2.45 0.84 12.61
C GLU A 691 -1.55 -0.24 13.20
N THR A 692 -1.23 -0.16 14.49
CA THR A 692 -0.23 -1.04 15.13
C THR A 692 -0.57 -2.52 15.02
N ILE A 693 -1.87 -2.85 15.05
CA ILE A 693 -2.37 -4.22 14.91
C ILE A 693 -2.03 -4.85 13.55
N SER A 694 -1.74 -4.06 12.51
CA SER A 694 -1.24 -4.56 11.23
C SER A 694 0.18 -5.12 11.35
N TYR A 695 0.92 -4.78 12.41
CA TYR A 695 2.28 -5.24 12.65
C TYR A 695 2.34 -6.40 13.65
N GLU A 696 1.37 -6.50 14.56
CA GLU A 696 1.31 -7.52 15.62
C GLU A 696 0.88 -8.89 15.08
N VAL A 697 1.76 -9.87 15.23
CA VAL A 697 1.58 -11.23 14.70
C VAL A 697 1.78 -12.27 15.80
N PRO A 698 1.17 -13.47 15.70
CA PRO A 698 1.61 -14.60 16.52
C PRO A 698 3.06 -14.95 16.18
N LEU A 699 3.80 -15.49 17.14
CA LEU A 699 5.11 -16.11 16.91
C LEU A 699 5.30 -17.28 17.91
N VAL A 700 5.32 -18.50 17.38
CA VAL A 700 5.34 -19.74 18.15
C VAL A 700 6.37 -20.71 17.57
N PHE A 701 7.19 -21.32 18.44
CA PHE A 701 8.04 -22.47 18.13
C PHE A 701 7.51 -23.67 18.88
N SER A 702 6.82 -24.58 18.22
CA SER A 702 6.12 -25.71 18.85
C SER A 702 6.81 -27.05 18.56
N HIS A 703 7.05 -27.82 19.61
CA HIS A 703 7.55 -29.18 19.55
C HIS A 703 7.03 -30.00 20.76
N PRO A 704 6.53 -31.24 20.59
CA PRO A 704 5.92 -32.05 21.67
C PRO A 704 6.81 -32.23 22.91
N ASN A 705 8.12 -32.30 22.70
CA ASN A 705 9.11 -32.50 23.76
C ASN A 705 9.64 -31.19 24.38
N LEU A 706 9.23 -30.02 23.89
CA LEU A 706 9.63 -28.75 24.50
C LEU A 706 8.69 -28.40 25.67
N PRO A 707 9.22 -27.84 26.77
CA PRO A 707 8.34 -27.25 27.79
C PRO A 707 7.60 -26.03 27.20
N PRO A 708 6.38 -25.72 27.68
CA PRO A 708 5.70 -24.48 27.34
C PRO A 708 6.42 -23.29 28.00
N ILE A 709 6.83 -22.31 27.20
CA ILE A 709 7.56 -21.11 27.61
C ILE A 709 6.90 -19.90 26.97
N LYS A 710 6.71 -18.85 27.75
CA LYS A 710 6.19 -17.56 27.28
C LYS A 710 7.27 -16.49 27.37
N ILE A 711 7.43 -15.74 26.29
CA ILE A 711 8.33 -14.58 26.20
C ILE A 711 7.46 -13.34 26.00
N ASP A 712 7.55 -12.41 26.96
CA ASP A 712 6.76 -11.17 26.94
C ASP A 712 7.56 -9.95 26.44
N ASP A 713 8.85 -10.11 26.20
CA ASP A 713 9.69 -9.07 25.62
C ASP A 713 9.31 -8.80 24.15
N ALA A 714 9.56 -7.57 23.71
CA ALA A 714 9.33 -7.14 22.33
C ALA A 714 10.28 -7.87 21.37
N VAL A 715 9.74 -8.51 20.34
CA VAL A 715 10.52 -9.23 19.31
C VAL A 715 10.01 -8.94 17.91
N THR A 716 10.82 -9.27 16.89
CA THR A 716 10.40 -9.22 15.49
C THR A 716 10.55 -10.58 14.82
N THR A 717 9.91 -10.78 13.67
CA THR A 717 10.06 -12.02 12.88
C THR A 717 11.50 -12.28 12.40
N LEU A 718 12.40 -11.29 12.50
CA LEU A 718 13.84 -11.49 12.27
C LEU A 718 14.48 -12.46 13.28
N THR A 719 13.83 -12.73 14.42
CA THR A 719 14.29 -13.72 15.41
C THR A 719 14.10 -15.19 14.95
N VAL A 720 13.35 -15.43 13.87
CA VAL A 720 12.97 -16.79 13.45
C VAL A 720 14.18 -17.67 13.14
N ILE A 721 15.06 -17.21 12.25
CA ILE A 721 16.29 -17.93 11.89
C ILE A 721 17.26 -18.06 13.07
N PRO A 722 17.63 -16.99 13.80
CA PRO A 722 18.60 -17.14 14.88
C PRO A 722 18.11 -18.11 15.96
N THR A 723 16.82 -18.07 16.31
CA THR A 723 16.22 -19.03 17.25
C THR A 723 16.23 -20.46 16.71
N LEU A 724 15.90 -20.67 15.43
CA LEU A 724 15.94 -22.00 14.83
C LEU A 724 17.37 -22.58 14.79
N LEU A 725 18.36 -21.79 14.40
CA LEU A 725 19.76 -22.25 14.39
C LEU A 725 20.25 -22.58 15.80
N ASP A 726 19.95 -21.73 16.79
CA ASP A 726 20.29 -21.98 18.19
C ASP A 726 19.59 -23.27 18.70
N LEU A 727 18.32 -23.50 18.33
CA LEU A 727 17.60 -24.75 18.64
C LEU A 727 18.28 -25.98 18.03
N LEU A 728 18.69 -25.90 16.76
CA LEU A 728 19.34 -27.01 16.07
C LEU A 728 20.72 -27.32 16.67
N ILE A 729 21.44 -26.30 17.15
CA ILE A 729 22.73 -26.42 17.85
C ILE A 729 22.55 -27.06 19.22
N GLU A 730 21.66 -26.52 20.05
CA GLU A 730 21.48 -26.91 21.47
C GLU A 730 20.78 -28.27 21.62
N SER A 731 19.95 -28.67 20.65
CA SER A 731 19.34 -30.00 20.60
C SER A 731 20.26 -31.11 20.09
N GLY A 732 21.44 -30.77 19.56
CA GLY A 732 22.32 -31.74 18.90
C GLY A 732 21.75 -32.29 17.59
N SER A 733 20.86 -31.53 16.92
CA SER A 733 20.20 -31.91 15.67
C SER A 733 21.06 -31.64 14.42
N LEU A 734 22.31 -31.23 14.61
CA LEU A 734 23.30 -30.98 13.55
C LEU A 734 24.56 -31.82 13.79
N SER A 735 25.24 -32.19 12.70
CA SER A 735 26.58 -32.75 12.80
C SER A 735 27.56 -31.73 13.38
N LYS A 736 28.75 -32.17 13.84
CA LYS A 736 29.72 -31.23 14.41
C LYS A 736 30.19 -30.14 13.43
N PRO A 737 30.50 -30.46 12.16
CA PRO A 737 30.76 -29.44 11.14
C PRO A 737 29.58 -28.48 10.93
N ALA A 738 28.37 -29.00 10.79
CA ALA A 738 27.17 -28.19 10.59
C ALA A 738 26.86 -27.30 11.80
N GLN A 739 27.10 -27.78 13.02
CA GLN A 739 26.97 -26.99 14.25
C GLN A 739 27.92 -25.78 14.25
N THR A 740 29.16 -25.97 13.78
CA THR A 740 30.15 -24.88 13.68
C THR A 740 29.69 -23.84 12.65
N ALA A 741 29.25 -24.29 11.48
CA ALA A 741 28.71 -23.40 10.45
C ALA A 741 27.48 -22.62 10.92
N ALA A 742 26.54 -23.29 11.59
CA ALA A 742 25.36 -22.66 12.16
C ALA A 742 25.72 -21.60 13.21
N HIS A 743 26.72 -21.87 14.07
CA HIS A 743 27.20 -20.91 15.07
C HIS A 743 27.84 -19.67 14.42
N ASP A 744 28.69 -19.85 13.41
CA ASP A 744 29.32 -18.74 12.68
C ASP A 744 28.28 -17.84 12.00
N LEU A 745 27.24 -18.43 11.41
CA LEU A 745 26.13 -17.69 10.80
C LEU A 745 25.29 -16.98 11.87
N LEU A 746 24.93 -17.67 12.95
CA LEU A 746 24.12 -17.15 14.05
C LEU A 746 24.74 -15.89 14.66
N ALA A 747 26.07 -15.84 14.80
CA ALA A 747 26.79 -14.68 15.31
C ALA A 747 26.63 -13.43 14.42
N ASN A 748 26.36 -13.59 13.13
CA ASN A 748 26.23 -12.51 12.16
C ASN A 748 24.78 -12.18 11.79
N LEU A 749 23.76 -12.81 12.37
CA LEU A 749 22.36 -12.47 12.10
C LEU A 749 21.93 -11.23 12.89
N GLU A 750 21.00 -10.45 12.33
CA GLU A 750 20.48 -9.23 12.97
C GLU A 750 19.72 -9.54 14.26
N GLY A 751 18.79 -10.50 14.21
CA GLY A 751 17.93 -10.87 15.34
C GLY A 751 18.64 -11.51 16.53
N GLN A 752 18.03 -11.42 17.71
CA GLN A 752 18.42 -12.15 18.92
C GLN A 752 17.78 -13.55 18.93
N SER A 753 18.36 -14.51 19.66
CA SER A 753 17.75 -15.85 19.86
C SER A 753 16.74 -15.82 21.00
N LEU A 754 15.57 -16.44 20.81
CA LEU A 754 14.57 -16.61 21.88
C LEU A 754 14.95 -17.67 22.93
N LEU A 755 16.02 -18.44 22.71
CA LEU A 755 16.48 -19.43 23.70
C LEU A 755 17.23 -18.81 24.88
N ARG A 756 17.58 -17.53 24.77
CA ARG A 756 18.42 -16.79 25.70
C ARG A 756 17.68 -15.53 26.15
N PRO A 757 17.98 -14.98 27.34
CA PRO A 757 17.39 -13.72 27.79
C PRO A 757 17.57 -12.62 26.73
N LEU A 758 16.49 -11.92 26.39
CA LEU A 758 16.55 -10.84 25.39
C LEU A 758 17.12 -9.58 26.01
N LYS A 759 18.10 -8.98 25.33
CA LYS A 759 18.69 -7.70 25.73
C LYS A 759 17.90 -6.55 25.14
N LYS A 760 17.43 -5.66 26.01
CA LYS A 760 16.64 -4.47 25.62
C LYS A 760 17.51 -3.32 25.13
N PHE A 761 18.78 -3.33 25.49
CA PHE A 761 19.77 -2.35 25.09
C PHE A 761 21.18 -2.94 25.19
N SER A 762 22.13 -2.33 24.49
CA SER A 762 23.55 -2.65 24.60
C SER A 762 24.14 -2.03 25.86
N GLU A 763 24.71 -2.85 26.75
CA GLU A 763 25.42 -2.35 27.93
C GLU A 763 26.68 -1.55 27.56
N ALA A 764 27.26 -1.80 26.38
CA ALA A 764 28.47 -1.14 25.92
C ALA A 764 28.20 0.25 25.33
N THR A 765 27.12 0.41 24.57
CA THR A 765 26.82 1.65 23.82
C THR A 765 25.62 2.42 24.37
N GLY A 766 24.78 1.79 25.20
CA GLY A 766 23.49 2.33 25.65
C GLY A 766 22.38 2.29 24.60
N GLN A 767 22.67 1.82 23.38
CA GLN A 767 21.73 1.75 22.28
C GLN A 767 20.59 0.78 22.57
N GLY A 768 19.34 1.19 22.38
CA GLY A 768 18.17 0.33 22.51
C GLY A 768 18.10 -0.76 21.42
N ASP A 769 17.37 -1.83 21.69
CA ASP A 769 16.96 -2.82 20.68
C ASP A 769 15.81 -2.23 19.85
N TRP A 770 16.19 -1.57 18.75
CA TRP A 770 15.25 -0.92 17.84
C TRP A 770 14.69 -1.89 16.81
N GLN A 771 13.38 -1.80 16.62
CA GLN A 771 12.63 -2.72 15.78
C GLN A 771 11.86 -1.93 14.72
N PHE A 772 11.99 -2.34 13.47
CA PHE A 772 11.46 -1.63 12.30
C PHE A 772 10.48 -2.52 11.56
N THR A 773 9.32 -1.96 11.21
CA THR A 773 8.32 -2.60 10.36
C THR A 773 8.01 -1.70 9.17
N VAL A 774 8.27 -2.21 7.97
CA VAL A 774 7.95 -1.51 6.72
C VAL A 774 6.43 -1.57 6.48
N THR A 775 5.78 -0.43 6.23
CA THR A 775 4.33 -0.39 6.03
C THR A 775 3.98 -0.55 4.56
N ASN A 776 3.06 -1.46 4.23
CA ASN A 776 2.53 -1.69 2.89
C ASN A 776 2.13 -0.35 2.21
N PRO A 777 2.60 -0.07 0.98
CA PRO A 777 3.34 -0.98 0.07
C PRO A 777 4.86 -1.05 0.26
N GLY A 778 5.43 -0.18 1.10
CA GLY A 778 6.78 -0.33 1.63
C GLY A 778 7.68 0.90 1.58
N GLY A 779 7.37 1.86 0.72
CA GLY A 779 8.10 3.11 0.53
C GLY A 779 7.37 4.34 1.07
N THR A 780 6.28 4.17 1.81
CA THR A 780 5.49 5.29 2.36
C THR A 780 5.81 5.56 3.82
N MET A 781 5.84 4.54 4.66
CA MET A 781 6.02 4.68 6.11
C MET A 781 6.80 3.50 6.71
N VAL A 782 7.50 3.78 7.82
CA VAL A 782 8.16 2.77 8.67
C VAL A 782 7.64 2.95 10.09
N SER A 783 7.18 1.87 10.72
CA SER A 783 6.88 1.84 12.15
C SER A 783 8.14 1.48 12.92
N VAL A 784 8.40 2.22 13.99
CA VAL A 784 9.60 2.11 14.82
C VAL A 784 9.17 1.94 16.27
N ARG A 785 9.76 0.96 16.94
CA ARG A 785 9.63 0.75 18.40
C ARG A 785 10.96 0.33 19.01
N ASP A 786 11.02 0.36 20.33
CA ASP A 786 12.22 0.11 21.13
C ASP A 786 11.89 -0.85 22.27
N ALA A 787 12.69 -1.91 22.46
CA ALA A 787 12.42 -2.90 23.52
C ALA A 787 12.53 -2.34 24.95
N ARG A 788 13.15 -1.16 25.15
CA ARG A 788 13.13 -0.43 26.43
C ARG A 788 11.73 0.11 26.76
N HIS A 789 10.98 0.51 25.74
CA HIS A 789 9.62 1.08 25.82
C HIS A 789 8.69 0.38 24.82
N PRO A 790 8.35 -0.90 25.06
CA PRO A 790 7.71 -1.75 24.05
C PRO A 790 6.29 -1.32 23.66
N ALA A 791 5.65 -0.45 24.47
CA ALA A 791 4.33 0.11 24.21
C ALA A 791 4.35 1.39 23.35
N TRP A 792 5.52 1.99 23.13
CA TRP A 792 5.66 3.22 22.35
C TRP A 792 5.99 2.92 20.90
N HIS A 793 5.16 3.45 20.00
CA HIS A 793 5.29 3.27 18.57
C HIS A 793 5.34 4.62 17.87
N LEU A 794 6.32 4.78 16.99
CA LEU A 794 6.46 5.93 16.12
C LEU A 794 6.36 5.48 14.65
N VAL A 795 5.34 5.97 13.95
CA VAL A 795 5.26 5.85 12.49
C VAL A 795 5.99 7.04 11.88
N VAL A 796 7.00 6.72 11.08
CA VAL A 796 7.89 7.65 10.42
C VAL A 796 7.53 7.72 8.93
N PRO A 797 7.10 8.88 8.41
CA PRO A 797 6.82 9.03 6.99
C PRO A 797 8.10 9.09 6.16
N LEU A 798 8.17 8.27 5.11
CA LEU A 798 9.26 8.24 4.14
C LEU A 798 9.05 9.23 3.00
N ASP A 799 7.81 9.61 2.71
CA ASP A 799 7.46 10.71 1.81
C ASP A 799 6.91 11.92 2.59
N SER A 800 6.40 12.92 1.89
CA SER A 800 5.85 14.14 2.51
C SER A 800 4.33 14.21 2.48
N ASP A 801 3.65 13.18 1.99
CA ASP A 801 2.19 13.11 1.97
C ASP A 801 1.65 12.36 3.19
N ASN A 802 2.48 11.55 3.82
CA ASN A 802 2.17 10.87 5.07
C ASN A 802 2.57 11.69 6.31
N GLU A 803 1.94 11.36 7.43
CA GLU A 803 2.07 12.08 8.69
C GLU A 803 2.88 11.26 9.70
N TRP A 804 3.59 11.95 10.60
CA TRP A 804 4.13 11.34 11.80
C TRP A 804 2.97 10.91 12.70
N ARG A 805 3.07 9.72 13.28
CA ARG A 805 2.09 9.21 14.24
C ARG A 805 2.78 8.58 15.44
N PHE A 806 2.41 9.02 16.64
CA PHE A 806 2.84 8.40 17.88
C PHE A 806 1.65 7.71 18.57
N VAL A 807 1.89 6.51 19.11
CA VAL A 807 0.92 5.72 19.89
C VAL A 807 1.60 5.20 21.15
N ASP A 808 0.90 5.30 22.27
CA ASP A 808 1.25 4.69 23.56
C ASP A 808 0.20 3.61 23.89
N LEU A 809 0.57 2.34 23.74
CA LEU A 809 -0.33 1.20 23.95
C LEU A 809 -0.60 0.91 25.43
N ASP A 810 0.20 1.41 26.37
CA ASP A 810 -0.07 1.23 27.80
C ASP A 810 -1.25 2.11 28.24
N GLN A 811 -1.34 3.32 27.69
CA GLN A 811 -2.44 4.25 27.97
C GLN A 811 -3.67 4.04 27.08
N ASP A 812 -3.46 3.52 25.88
CA ASP A 812 -4.53 3.16 24.97
C ASP A 812 -4.21 1.86 24.22
N PRO A 813 -4.54 0.70 24.80
CA PRO A 813 -4.34 -0.61 24.16
C PRO A 813 -5.09 -0.75 22.83
N LYS A 814 -6.03 0.15 22.53
CA LYS A 814 -6.81 0.15 21.27
C LYS A 814 -6.22 1.09 20.21
N GLY A 815 -5.12 1.80 20.50
CA GLY A 815 -4.41 2.69 19.57
C GLY A 815 -5.22 3.90 19.04
N LYS A 816 -6.35 4.26 19.69
CA LYS A 816 -7.28 5.29 19.20
C LYS A 816 -6.80 6.72 19.50
N LYS A 817 -6.10 6.91 20.62
CA LYS A 817 -5.53 8.18 21.11
C LYS A 817 -4.12 8.38 20.58
N ARG A 818 -4.03 8.46 19.26
CA ARG A 818 -2.78 8.74 18.54
C ARG A 818 -2.52 10.23 18.43
N ILE A 819 -1.26 10.62 18.50
CA ILE A 819 -0.80 11.98 18.18
C ILE A 819 -0.33 11.97 16.74
N ILE A 820 -0.95 12.80 15.88
CA ILE A 820 -0.62 12.89 14.46
C ILE A 820 -0.16 14.31 14.13
N SER A 821 0.93 14.42 13.37
CA SER A 821 1.45 15.70 12.88
C SER A 821 2.20 15.52 11.57
N PHE A 822 2.11 16.49 10.66
CA PHE A 822 3.00 16.56 9.50
C PHE A 822 4.42 17.04 9.86
N ASP A 823 4.57 17.70 11.02
CA ASP A 823 5.79 18.37 11.44
C ASP A 823 6.29 17.76 12.78
N MET A 824 7.53 17.26 12.77
CA MET A 824 8.15 16.56 13.91
C MET A 824 8.31 17.45 15.15
N ASP A 825 8.66 18.73 14.96
CA ASP A 825 8.83 19.67 16.07
C ASP A 825 7.49 19.99 16.75
N ALA A 826 6.41 20.09 15.97
CA ALA A 826 5.07 20.27 16.52
C ALA A 826 4.61 19.03 17.31
N MET A 827 4.95 17.83 16.84
CA MET A 827 4.67 16.58 17.55
C MET A 827 5.40 16.52 18.89
N GLN A 828 6.68 16.90 18.95
CA GLN A 828 7.45 16.97 20.20
C GLN A 828 6.79 17.89 21.23
N ILE A 829 6.36 19.10 20.83
CA ILE A 829 5.71 20.04 21.75
C ILE A 829 4.41 19.46 22.32
N ILE A 830 3.61 18.78 21.50
CA ILE A 830 2.37 18.13 21.94
C ILE A 830 2.71 16.96 22.88
N LEU A 831 3.69 16.13 22.51
CA LEU A 831 4.05 14.95 23.28
C LEU A 831 4.71 15.31 24.62
N GLU A 832 5.58 16.31 24.68
CA GLU A 832 6.18 16.80 25.92
C GLU A 832 5.12 17.26 26.91
N LYS A 833 4.06 17.90 26.41
CA LYS A 833 2.93 18.36 27.23
C LYS A 833 2.06 17.19 27.72
N ASP A 834 1.76 16.23 26.85
CA ASP A 834 0.76 15.19 27.12
C ASP A 834 1.36 13.92 27.77
N HIS A 835 2.63 13.59 27.47
CA HIS A 835 3.33 12.37 27.91
C HIS A 835 4.69 12.65 28.59
N GLY A 836 5.12 13.91 28.65
CA GLY A 836 6.35 14.32 29.33
C GLY A 836 7.60 14.34 28.45
N ILE A 837 8.69 14.86 29.03
CA ILE A 837 9.96 15.09 28.32
C ILE A 837 10.64 13.79 27.87
N GLU A 838 10.41 12.68 28.57
CA GLU A 838 10.98 11.37 28.23
C GLU A 838 10.46 10.87 26.88
N ALA A 839 9.13 10.85 26.70
CA ALA A 839 8.51 10.46 25.44
C ALA A 839 8.93 11.41 24.29
N SER A 840 9.03 12.71 24.57
CA SER A 840 9.53 13.70 23.60
C SER A 840 10.98 13.43 23.16
N ASN A 841 11.86 13.06 24.10
CA ASN A 841 13.24 12.70 23.77
C ASN A 841 13.31 11.36 23.03
N TRP A 842 12.46 10.40 23.40
CA TRP A 842 12.39 9.09 22.76
C TRP A 842 11.99 9.19 21.29
N ILE A 843 10.97 9.98 20.93
CA ILE A 843 10.58 10.15 19.51
C ILE A 843 11.67 10.84 18.70
N LYS A 844 12.48 11.70 19.33
CA LYS A 844 13.62 12.34 18.67
C LYS A 844 14.72 11.31 18.39
N GLU A 845 15.06 10.46 19.37
CA GLU A 845 16.02 9.36 19.19
C GLU A 845 15.52 8.38 18.10
N ALA A 846 14.26 7.96 18.19
CA ALA A 846 13.61 7.07 17.22
C ALA A 846 13.68 7.61 15.78
N ALA A 847 13.42 8.91 15.60
CA ALA A 847 13.49 9.55 14.28
C ALA A 847 14.92 9.57 13.72
N VAL A 848 15.94 9.83 14.55
CA VAL A 848 17.35 9.83 14.14
C VAL A 848 17.81 8.42 13.79
N VAL A 849 17.50 7.44 14.63
CA VAL A 849 17.82 6.03 14.41
C VAL A 849 17.14 5.50 13.15
N CYS A 850 15.86 5.81 12.94
CA CYS A 850 15.12 5.44 11.74
C CYS A 850 15.73 6.07 10.47
N ARG A 851 16.16 7.33 10.53
CA ARG A 851 16.82 7.99 9.41
C ARG A 851 18.11 7.29 9.01
N TRP A 852 18.93 6.89 9.99
CA TRP A 852 20.11 6.08 9.74
C TRP A 852 19.72 4.72 9.15
N TRP A 853 18.77 4.03 9.78
CA TRP A 853 18.31 2.71 9.35
C TRP A 853 17.79 2.71 7.91
N VAL A 854 16.97 3.68 7.48
CA VAL A 854 16.49 3.77 6.08
C VAL A 854 17.66 3.96 5.09
N LYS A 855 18.62 4.82 5.44
CA LYS A 855 19.81 5.06 4.62
C LYS A 855 20.65 3.79 4.49
N GLU A 856 20.85 3.09 5.59
CA GLU A 856 21.67 1.88 5.66
C GLU A 856 20.97 0.67 5.07
N ASN A 857 19.66 0.50 5.29
CA ASN A 857 18.80 -0.50 4.65
C ASN A 857 18.92 -0.41 3.12
N ASN A 858 18.74 0.79 2.55
CA ASN A 858 18.94 1.00 1.11
C ASN A 858 20.38 0.67 0.66
N ARG A 859 21.38 0.90 1.51
CA ARG A 859 22.78 0.60 1.20
C ARG A 859 23.06 -0.91 1.22
N ARG A 860 22.57 -1.64 2.23
CA ARG A 860 22.70 -3.10 2.39
C ARG A 860 22.03 -3.83 1.23
N TRP A 861 20.84 -3.37 0.84
CA TRP A 861 20.10 -3.87 -0.33
C TRP A 861 20.69 -3.41 -1.67
N ARG A 862 21.65 -2.49 -1.69
CA ARG A 862 22.17 -1.83 -2.91
C ARG A 862 21.04 -1.19 -3.75
N TYR A 863 20.04 -0.63 -3.09
CA TYR A 863 18.83 -0.06 -3.70
C TYR A 863 18.99 1.43 -4.05
N GLY A 864 18.27 1.86 -5.10
CA GLY A 864 18.21 3.26 -5.52
C GLY A 864 19.57 3.80 -5.94
N LYS A 865 20.02 4.92 -5.37
CA LYS A 865 21.32 5.55 -5.68
C LYS A 865 22.53 4.65 -5.41
N TYR A 866 22.37 3.57 -4.64
CA TYR A 866 23.43 2.62 -4.35
C TYR A 866 23.55 1.53 -5.42
N ALA A 867 22.55 1.34 -6.29
CA ALA A 867 22.60 0.32 -7.34
C ALA A 867 23.78 0.56 -8.30
N ASP A 868 23.92 1.80 -8.79
CA ASP A 868 24.99 2.19 -9.73
C ASP A 868 26.39 2.08 -9.10
N MET A 869 26.51 2.28 -7.78
CA MET A 869 27.78 2.11 -7.05
C MET A 869 28.30 0.67 -7.11
N TYR A 870 27.42 -0.29 -7.37
CA TYR A 870 27.72 -1.73 -7.39
C TYR A 870 27.30 -2.40 -8.71
N ALA A 871 27.17 -1.63 -9.79
CA ALA A 871 26.68 -2.12 -11.08
C ALA A 871 27.54 -3.27 -11.67
N GLU A 872 28.85 -3.28 -11.41
CA GLU A 872 29.76 -4.36 -11.80
C GLU A 872 29.39 -5.71 -11.12
N ASP A 873 28.77 -5.68 -9.93
CA ASP A 873 28.38 -6.87 -9.18
C ASP A 873 27.12 -7.55 -9.76
N ILE A 874 26.29 -6.77 -10.45
CA ILE A 874 25.02 -7.24 -11.03
C ILE A 874 25.29 -8.06 -12.31
N GLU A 875 26.22 -7.60 -13.15
CA GLU A 875 26.59 -8.31 -14.39
C GLU A 875 27.22 -9.69 -14.11
N GLU A 876 28.01 -9.83 -13.03
CA GLU A 876 28.59 -11.12 -12.62
C GLU A 876 27.55 -12.09 -12.03
N ARG A 877 26.52 -11.59 -11.33
CA ARG A 877 25.40 -12.40 -10.81
C ARG A 877 24.57 -13.01 -11.95
N ASP A 878 24.25 -12.21 -12.97
CA ASP A 878 23.47 -12.66 -14.13
C ASP A 878 24.24 -13.63 -15.03
N ALA A 879 25.56 -13.45 -15.13
CA ALA A 879 26.46 -14.40 -15.82
C ALA A 879 26.56 -15.77 -15.11
N GLY A 880 26.36 -15.80 -13.79
CA GLY A 880 26.30 -17.03 -12.99
C GLY A 880 24.99 -17.80 -13.16
N HIS A 881 23.85 -17.09 -13.25
CA HIS A 881 22.54 -17.70 -13.49
C HIS A 881 22.41 -18.30 -14.89
N THR A 882 22.95 -17.63 -15.91
CA THR A 882 22.86 -18.07 -17.32
C THR A 882 23.71 -19.32 -17.64
N LYS A 883 24.76 -19.63 -16.87
CA LYS A 883 25.63 -20.80 -17.12
C LYS A 883 25.11 -22.14 -16.60
N ARG A 884 24.01 -22.18 -15.85
CA ARG A 884 23.37 -23.44 -15.39
C ARG A 884 22.07 -23.78 -16.15
N SER A 885 21.61 -22.92 -17.06
CA SER A 885 20.39 -23.11 -17.86
C SER A 885 20.67 -23.51 -19.32
N ASP A 886 21.71 -24.30 -19.59
CA ASP A 886 21.95 -24.85 -20.94
C ASP A 886 20.90 -25.93 -21.26
N GLY A 887 19.76 -25.48 -21.78
CA GLY A 887 18.69 -26.35 -22.27
C GLY A 887 17.36 -25.68 -22.65
N ILE A 888 17.16 -24.38 -22.41
CA ILE A 888 15.91 -23.69 -22.76
C ILE A 888 16.24 -22.34 -23.40
N GLU A 889 15.77 -22.13 -24.63
CA GLU A 889 15.88 -20.86 -25.37
C GLU A 889 15.26 -19.70 -24.57
N HIS A 890 16.09 -18.95 -23.83
CA HIS A 890 15.74 -17.68 -23.23
C HIS A 890 15.86 -16.54 -24.26
N GLU A 891 14.87 -16.43 -25.16
CA GLU A 891 14.77 -15.27 -26.08
C GLU A 891 13.75 -14.21 -25.63
N SER A 892 13.20 -14.30 -24.39
CA SER A 892 12.18 -13.36 -23.89
C SER A 892 12.62 -12.42 -22.75
N MET A 893 13.80 -12.60 -22.15
CA MET A 893 14.23 -11.80 -20.99
C MET A 893 15.03 -10.52 -21.31
N ARG A 894 15.38 -10.27 -22.58
CA ARG A 894 15.90 -8.96 -23.02
C ARG A 894 14.80 -8.14 -23.66
N ARG A 895 13.84 -7.68 -22.86
CA ARG A 895 13.23 -6.39 -23.14
C ARG A 895 13.89 -5.39 -22.20
N GLU A 896 14.59 -4.44 -22.79
CA GLU A 896 14.95 -3.19 -22.12
C GLU A 896 13.67 -2.62 -21.51
N TYR A 897 13.54 -2.71 -20.19
CA TYR A 897 12.47 -2.05 -19.47
C TYR A 897 13.02 -0.71 -18.97
N PRO A 898 12.32 0.40 -19.23
CA PRO A 898 12.82 1.71 -18.87
C PRO A 898 12.94 1.79 -17.36
N VAL A 899 14.14 2.14 -16.90
CA VAL A 899 14.36 2.70 -15.57
C VAL A 899 13.43 3.91 -15.46
N ALA A 900 12.31 3.75 -14.76
CA ALA A 900 11.42 4.85 -14.46
C ALA A 900 12.11 5.70 -13.39
N LEU A 901 12.63 6.84 -13.83
CA LEU A 901 12.99 7.99 -12.99
C LEU A 901 11.77 8.54 -12.25
#